data_AF-A0AAW4IWS3-F1
#
_entry.id   AF-A0AAW4IWS3-F1
#
_cell.length_a   1.000
_cell.length_b   1.000
_cell.length_c   1.000
_cell.angle_alpha   90.00
_cell.angle_beta   90.00
_cell.angle_gamma   90.00
#
_symmetry.space_group_name_H-M   'P 1'
#
loop_
_entity.id
_entity.type
_entity.pdbx_description
1 polymer ?
#
loop_
_entity_poly.entity_id
_entity_poly.type
_entity_poly.pdbx_seq_one_letter_code
_entity_poly.pdbx_strand_id
1 'polypeptide(L)'
;MKKFLIFSIFTFFFVLIGINFIGKMAYNKKDINILSKIIGKEVLAGDDKVSINGINISSTKPGSFPGDFKANKEDYIRWFKDIEELNLNCLRVQGLMNKDFYEALYEFNLNNKKPLYLLQGISLNEVAIDDGEDIQGEKVSDELKKNIETTVDAIHGNKIPSLSSNSKKIYETNISQYVIGYTIGNELAYDDVIYSEIMNDLPEFNGEYIQSKIGASDTEKYLSYLADYLVEYESKNYKEQRIISFVSVEDDIMKFVRDGYVNKKNKEKRFIDIENIKKTEKFKSGIMASYNISILKNDSLINNDILHKYFTELNKYHSVPVLISEYSVPSGRMAGEFIKSDENGYITEKEQGNMLIETYKAIKESGCVGGILFEWQDSWYRSSWNTKELFILDKSAYWSNAQVFSQNFGLISFEPGDEKETSYPDESINEWGYNDILGSNNGVNLSMKYDEKYLYFLVELNKPIDEQDRVYIDLDVTPNSGVNKYNEKGLTFENNVDFIIDLGKEDSKVLVHEYYDTFKFIENRNELKVDPNKIDVQKNGERFSVVRLPSKEKSYSEVTNTFKDAKSYETGKLVLGNGNPKSEEFNSVADYYINNNYIELRIPWGLLNFKDPSTKSIIDDFYKTFSFDSKKIDYINVGVTIKNNNGESSRIASKRFNLTSWVKPKYHERLKESYYMLKEEFNKK
;
A
#
# COMPACT_ATOMS: atom_id res chain seq x y z
N MET A 1 11.48 -77.12 -18.82
CA MET A 1 11.80 -75.68 -18.88
C MET A 1 10.63 -74.76 -18.49
N LYS A 2 9.41 -74.90 -19.05
CA LYS A 2 8.26 -74.00 -18.71
C LYS A 2 7.88 -73.96 -17.21
N LYS A 3 7.91 -75.08 -16.49
CA LYS A 3 7.57 -75.11 -15.05
C LYS A 3 8.57 -74.37 -14.15
N PHE A 4 9.85 -74.32 -14.55
CA PHE A 4 10.92 -73.66 -13.78
C PHE A 4 10.88 -72.13 -13.94
N LEU A 5 10.47 -71.66 -15.14
CA LEU A 5 10.31 -70.24 -15.44
C LEU A 5 9.13 -69.63 -14.66
N ILE A 6 8.00 -70.36 -14.57
CA ILE A 6 6.82 -69.91 -13.82
C ILE A 6 7.13 -69.80 -12.33
N PHE A 7 7.87 -70.78 -11.77
CA PHE A 7 8.28 -70.74 -10.37
C PHE A 7 9.20 -69.55 -10.09
N SER A 8 10.20 -69.30 -10.94
CA SER A 8 11.14 -68.18 -10.79
C SER A 8 10.45 -66.81 -10.89
N ILE A 9 9.47 -66.66 -11.79
CA ILE A 9 8.67 -65.42 -11.91
C ILE A 9 7.83 -65.21 -10.65
N PHE A 10 7.21 -66.27 -10.11
CA PHE A 10 6.45 -66.17 -8.86
C PHE A 10 7.33 -65.82 -7.67
N THR A 11 8.53 -66.41 -7.55
CA THR A 11 9.46 -66.08 -6.47
C THR A 11 9.95 -64.63 -6.58
N PHE A 12 10.28 -64.17 -7.79
CA PHE A 12 10.71 -62.79 -8.02
C PHE A 12 9.59 -61.79 -7.71
N PHE A 13 8.34 -62.11 -8.04
CA PHE A 13 7.18 -61.27 -7.74
C PHE A 13 6.91 -61.19 -6.23
N PHE A 14 7.03 -62.29 -5.49
CA PHE A 14 6.88 -62.30 -4.03
C PHE A 14 8.05 -61.62 -3.29
N VAL A 15 9.27 -61.69 -3.83
CA VAL A 15 10.42 -60.94 -3.30
C VAL A 15 10.25 -59.44 -3.54
N LEU A 16 9.74 -59.01 -4.70
CA LEU A 16 9.41 -57.61 -4.98
C LEU A 16 8.26 -57.08 -4.11
N ILE A 17 7.22 -57.88 -3.88
CA ILE A 17 6.15 -57.53 -2.93
C ILE A 17 6.72 -57.48 -1.52
N GLY A 18 7.55 -58.45 -1.11
CA GLY A 18 8.20 -58.49 0.20
C GLY A 18 9.13 -57.30 0.44
N ILE A 19 9.91 -56.87 -0.55
CA ILE A 19 10.79 -55.69 -0.47
C ILE A 19 9.97 -54.40 -0.44
N ASN A 20 8.86 -54.31 -1.19
CA ASN A 20 7.92 -53.18 -1.08
C ASN A 20 7.14 -53.18 0.25
N PHE A 21 6.87 -54.35 0.83
CA PHE A 21 6.20 -54.48 2.12
C PHE A 21 7.15 -54.18 3.28
N ILE A 22 8.42 -54.61 3.20
CA ILE A 22 9.47 -54.30 4.17
C ILE A 22 9.94 -52.84 4.04
N GLY A 23 9.96 -52.28 2.82
CA GLY A 23 10.15 -50.85 2.58
C GLY A 23 8.99 -49.98 3.08
N LYS A 24 7.76 -50.52 3.15
CA LYS A 24 6.61 -49.89 3.82
C LYS A 24 6.53 -50.16 5.33
N MET A 25 7.08 -51.28 5.82
CA MET A 25 7.12 -51.66 7.24
C MET A 25 8.32 -51.14 8.01
N ALA A 26 9.35 -50.62 7.34
CA ALA A 26 10.31 -49.70 7.93
C ALA A 26 9.69 -48.29 8.06
N TYR A 27 8.48 -48.21 8.62
CA TYR A 27 7.90 -46.97 9.12
C TYR A 27 8.65 -46.64 10.41
N ASN A 28 9.90 -46.18 10.27
CA ASN A 28 10.53 -45.44 11.34
C ASN A 28 9.58 -44.30 11.65
N LYS A 29 9.03 -44.32 12.86
CA LYS A 29 8.25 -43.25 13.47
C LYS A 29 9.19 -42.03 13.53
N LYS A 30 9.36 -41.32 12.42
CA LYS A 30 10.02 -40.02 12.43
C LYS A 30 9.10 -39.13 13.24
N ASP A 31 9.62 -38.62 14.34
CA ASP A 31 8.94 -37.58 15.10
C ASP A 31 8.64 -36.39 14.18
N ILE A 32 7.49 -35.75 14.40
CA ILE A 32 7.11 -34.54 13.67
C ILE A 32 8.18 -33.47 13.93
N ASN A 33 8.75 -32.91 12.87
CA ASN A 33 9.71 -31.83 12.95
C ASN A 33 8.98 -30.50 13.22
N ILE A 34 9.51 -29.70 14.14
CA ILE A 34 8.89 -28.44 14.56
C ILE A 34 10.00 -27.39 14.58
N LEU A 35 10.07 -26.59 13.52
CA LEU A 35 11.00 -25.45 13.47
C LEU A 35 10.59 -24.39 14.49
N SER A 36 9.30 -24.07 14.54
CA SER A 36 8.75 -22.98 15.34
C SER A 36 7.66 -23.51 16.26
N LYS A 37 7.61 -23.07 17.52
CA LYS A 37 6.54 -23.45 18.45
C LYS A 37 6.18 -22.31 19.40
N ILE A 38 4.99 -22.40 19.98
CA ILE A 38 4.50 -21.45 20.98
C ILE A 38 4.48 -22.10 22.36
N ILE A 39 5.13 -21.47 23.33
CA ILE A 39 5.08 -21.83 24.75
C ILE A 39 4.57 -20.62 25.54
N GLY A 40 3.35 -20.74 26.10
CA GLY A 40 2.65 -19.59 26.68
C GLY A 40 2.42 -18.52 25.61
N LYS A 41 3.01 -17.35 25.79
CA LYS A 41 2.99 -16.23 24.82
C LYS A 41 4.31 -16.03 24.07
N GLU A 42 5.24 -16.95 24.21
CA GLU A 42 6.55 -16.85 23.57
C GLU A 42 6.59 -17.68 22.28
N VAL A 43 7.21 -17.13 21.26
CA VAL A 43 7.55 -17.84 20.02
C VAL A 43 9.00 -18.30 20.13
N LEU A 44 9.22 -19.59 19.84
CA LEU A 44 10.53 -20.22 19.78
C LEU A 44 10.81 -20.66 18.34
N ALA A 45 12.01 -20.39 17.84
CA ALA A 45 12.55 -21.01 16.64
C ALA A 45 13.71 -21.94 17.06
N GLY A 46 13.53 -23.25 16.88
CA GLY A 46 14.32 -24.25 17.59
C GLY A 46 14.12 -24.13 19.10
N ASP A 47 15.20 -23.85 19.81
CA ASP A 47 15.21 -23.62 21.26
C ASP A 47 15.37 -22.13 21.63
N ASP A 48 15.56 -21.26 20.63
CA ASP A 48 15.78 -19.83 20.86
C ASP A 48 14.46 -19.06 20.85
N LYS A 49 14.29 -18.17 21.83
CA LYS A 49 13.16 -17.23 21.86
C LYS A 49 13.33 -16.18 20.76
N VAL A 50 12.30 -16.01 19.95
CA VAL A 50 12.31 -15.07 18.81
C VAL A 50 11.19 -14.05 18.99
N SER A 51 11.55 -12.77 18.90
CA SER A 51 10.61 -11.69 18.62
C SER A 51 10.47 -11.52 17.12
N ILE A 52 9.25 -11.44 16.60
CA ILE A 52 8.99 -11.34 15.16
C ILE A 52 9.02 -9.87 14.75
N ASN A 53 10.21 -9.36 14.41
CA ASN A 53 10.39 -7.99 13.94
C ASN A 53 10.66 -8.03 12.44
N GLY A 54 9.67 -7.63 11.65
CA GLY A 54 9.71 -7.88 10.22
C GLY A 54 9.23 -6.75 9.35
N ILE A 55 9.15 -7.05 8.07
CA ILE A 55 8.61 -6.15 7.05
C ILE A 55 7.82 -6.94 6.00
N ASN A 56 6.74 -6.35 5.53
CA ASN A 56 5.97 -6.84 4.40
C ASN A 56 6.72 -6.54 3.10
N ILE A 57 6.76 -7.50 2.20
CA ILE A 57 7.41 -7.36 0.90
C ILE A 57 6.55 -7.97 -0.20
N SER A 58 6.54 -7.32 -1.36
CA SER A 58 5.82 -7.81 -2.54
C SER A 58 6.76 -8.04 -3.72
N SER A 59 6.21 -8.50 -4.85
CA SER A 59 6.95 -8.69 -6.10
C SER A 59 6.74 -7.56 -7.11
N THR A 60 5.99 -6.52 -6.72
CA THR A 60 5.56 -5.47 -7.63
C THR A 60 6.65 -4.41 -7.80
N LYS A 61 6.74 -3.90 -9.02
CA LYS A 61 7.55 -2.74 -9.42
C LYS A 61 6.71 -1.81 -10.30
N PRO A 62 7.10 -0.54 -10.51
CA PRO A 62 6.40 0.33 -11.45
C PRO A 62 6.20 -0.34 -12.83
N GLY A 63 5.00 -0.18 -13.37
CA GLY A 63 4.54 -0.82 -14.60
C GLY A 63 4.00 -2.24 -14.41
N SER A 64 3.70 -2.67 -13.18
CA SER A 64 3.12 -3.99 -12.89
C SER A 64 2.10 -3.99 -11.76
N PHE A 65 1.22 -4.98 -11.79
CA PHE A 65 0.18 -5.22 -10.80
C PHE A 65 0.54 -6.43 -9.91
N PRO A 66 -0.13 -6.60 -8.76
CA PRO A 66 -0.06 -7.85 -8.00
C PRO A 66 -0.30 -9.07 -8.90
N GLY A 67 0.53 -10.10 -8.76
CA GLY A 67 0.47 -11.30 -9.59
C GLY A 67 1.32 -11.27 -10.87
N ASP A 68 1.87 -10.12 -11.28
CA ASP A 68 2.80 -10.06 -12.42
C ASP A 68 4.21 -10.58 -12.10
N PHE A 69 4.55 -10.63 -10.81
CA PHE A 69 5.84 -11.09 -10.27
C PHE A 69 7.05 -10.49 -10.98
N LYS A 70 7.17 -9.15 -11.01
CA LYS A 70 8.22 -8.45 -11.76
C LYS A 70 9.58 -8.39 -11.09
N ALA A 71 9.63 -8.38 -9.76
CA ALA A 71 10.90 -8.44 -9.04
C ALA A 71 11.65 -9.74 -9.33
N ASN A 72 12.92 -9.62 -9.69
CA ASN A 72 13.80 -10.75 -9.97
C ASN A 72 14.67 -11.11 -8.75
N LYS A 73 15.53 -12.12 -8.91
CA LYS A 73 16.37 -12.62 -7.81
C LYS A 73 17.35 -11.56 -7.30
N GLU A 74 17.95 -10.79 -8.21
CA GLU A 74 18.90 -9.73 -7.89
C GLU A 74 18.24 -8.61 -7.09
N ASP A 75 16.98 -8.26 -7.42
CA ASP A 75 16.17 -7.31 -6.67
C ASP A 75 15.99 -7.78 -5.23
N TYR A 76 15.51 -9.01 -5.04
CA TYR A 76 15.29 -9.57 -3.72
C TYR A 76 16.57 -9.68 -2.90
N ILE A 77 17.69 -10.14 -3.47
CA ILE A 77 18.96 -10.23 -2.75
C ILE A 77 19.40 -8.85 -2.26
N ARG A 78 19.25 -7.80 -3.09
CA ARG A 78 19.59 -6.43 -2.68
C ARG A 78 18.66 -5.96 -1.56
N TRP A 79 17.35 -6.13 -1.73
CA TRP A 79 16.36 -5.77 -0.72
C TRP A 79 16.58 -6.51 0.61
N PHE A 80 16.93 -7.80 0.59
CA PHE A 80 17.21 -8.57 1.82
C PHE A 80 18.45 -8.06 2.56
N LYS A 81 19.48 -7.58 1.85
CA LYS A 81 20.64 -6.93 2.48
C LYS A 81 20.23 -5.64 3.17
N ASP A 82 19.47 -4.79 2.49
CA ASP A 82 19.00 -3.53 3.08
C ASP A 82 18.07 -3.79 4.30
N ILE A 83 17.25 -4.85 4.25
CA ILE A 83 16.39 -5.29 5.36
C ILE A 83 17.20 -5.87 6.53
N GLU A 84 18.25 -6.65 6.26
CA GLU A 84 19.16 -7.14 7.31
C GLU A 84 19.88 -5.99 8.00
N GLU A 85 20.26 -4.94 7.27
CA GLU A 85 20.87 -3.74 7.84
C GLU A 85 19.93 -2.98 8.79
N LEU A 86 18.61 -3.12 8.63
CA LEU A 86 17.61 -2.65 9.61
C LEU A 86 17.57 -3.51 10.89
N ASN A 87 18.32 -4.62 10.96
CA ASN A 87 18.28 -5.59 12.05
C ASN A 87 16.87 -6.22 12.23
N LEU A 88 16.12 -6.33 11.13
CA LEU A 88 14.88 -7.09 11.05
C LEU A 88 15.20 -8.57 10.81
N ASN A 89 14.32 -9.46 11.29
CA ASN A 89 14.54 -10.91 11.25
C ASN A 89 13.44 -11.70 10.54
N CYS A 90 12.41 -11.03 10.04
CA CYS A 90 11.26 -11.70 9.43
C CYS A 90 10.78 -10.94 8.18
N LEU A 91 10.48 -11.69 7.13
CA LEU A 91 9.75 -11.23 5.96
C LEU A 91 8.32 -11.73 6.07
N ARG A 92 7.35 -10.90 5.72
CA ARG A 92 5.96 -11.33 5.50
C ARG A 92 5.56 -11.08 4.06
N VAL A 93 4.87 -12.06 3.49
CA VAL A 93 4.29 -11.99 2.15
C VAL A 93 2.82 -12.34 2.26
N GLN A 94 1.94 -11.68 1.52
CA GLN A 94 0.49 -11.94 1.59
C GLN A 94 0.11 -13.29 0.97
N GLY A 95 0.81 -13.69 -0.10
CA GLY A 95 0.55 -14.93 -0.81
C GLY A 95 1.83 -15.60 -1.34
N LEU A 96 1.63 -16.60 -2.19
CA LEU A 96 2.73 -17.33 -2.83
C LEU A 96 3.53 -16.39 -3.76
N MET A 97 4.83 -16.25 -3.49
CA MET A 97 5.77 -15.45 -4.30
C MET A 97 6.32 -16.24 -5.50
N ASN A 98 6.97 -15.56 -6.45
CA ASN A 98 7.65 -16.22 -7.57
C ASN A 98 8.89 -17.03 -7.11
N LYS A 99 9.32 -17.99 -7.94
CA LYS A 99 10.51 -18.81 -7.70
C LYS A 99 11.73 -17.98 -7.28
N ASP A 100 11.95 -16.86 -7.96
CA ASP A 100 13.13 -16.02 -7.77
C ASP A 100 13.21 -15.46 -6.33
N PHE A 101 12.06 -15.24 -5.65
CA PHE A 101 12.01 -14.84 -4.24
C PHE A 101 12.55 -15.94 -3.32
N TYR A 102 12.08 -17.17 -3.47
CA TYR A 102 12.51 -18.29 -2.62
C TYR A 102 13.97 -18.66 -2.87
N GLU A 103 14.44 -18.58 -4.12
CA GLU A 103 15.85 -18.76 -4.45
C GLU A 103 16.74 -17.67 -3.84
N ALA A 104 16.30 -16.41 -3.89
CA ALA A 104 17.00 -15.32 -3.23
C ALA A 104 17.05 -15.53 -1.71
N LEU A 105 15.95 -15.93 -1.07
CA LEU A 105 15.89 -16.11 0.38
C LEU A 105 16.82 -17.24 0.84
N TYR A 106 16.80 -18.35 0.12
CA TYR A 106 17.71 -19.47 0.37
C TYR A 106 19.18 -19.06 0.24
N GLU A 107 19.55 -18.42 -0.87
CA GLU A 107 20.93 -17.98 -1.11
C GLU A 107 21.39 -16.95 -0.09
N PHE A 108 20.52 -16.00 0.25
CA PHE A 108 20.79 -15.00 1.27
C PHE A 108 21.06 -15.66 2.63
N ASN A 109 20.17 -16.55 3.09
CA ASN A 109 20.31 -17.19 4.39
C ASN A 109 21.46 -18.20 4.48
N LEU A 110 21.86 -18.85 3.38
CA LEU A 110 23.05 -19.71 3.37
C LEU A 110 24.34 -18.95 3.72
N ASN A 111 24.40 -17.67 3.36
CA ASN A 111 25.58 -16.84 3.53
C ASN A 111 25.52 -15.96 4.79
N ASN A 112 24.41 -16.01 5.55
CA ASN A 112 24.16 -15.15 6.70
C ASN A 112 24.02 -15.93 8.00
N LYS A 113 24.69 -15.44 9.05
CA LYS A 113 24.67 -16.08 10.38
C LYS A 113 23.33 -15.92 11.09
N LYS A 114 22.61 -14.83 10.81
CA LYS A 114 21.26 -14.57 11.29
C LYS A 114 20.32 -14.72 10.09
N PRO A 115 19.54 -15.80 10.01
CA PRO A 115 18.63 -15.96 8.89
C PRO A 115 17.47 -14.97 8.98
N LEU A 116 16.99 -14.53 7.82
CA LEU A 116 15.66 -13.94 7.70
C LEU A 116 14.64 -15.08 7.68
N TYR A 117 13.72 -15.06 8.64
CA TYR A 117 12.56 -15.94 8.65
C TYR A 117 11.48 -15.46 7.68
N LEU A 118 10.56 -16.35 7.32
CA LEU A 118 9.40 -16.06 6.49
C LEU A 118 8.12 -16.41 7.23
N LEU A 119 7.21 -15.44 7.32
CA LEU A 119 5.80 -15.65 7.62
C LEU A 119 5.03 -15.71 6.30
N GLN A 120 4.69 -16.91 5.87
CA GLN A 120 4.13 -17.18 4.54
C GLN A 120 2.61 -16.99 4.56
N GLY A 121 2.12 -15.96 3.87
CA GLY A 121 0.69 -15.75 3.70
C GLY A 121 0.06 -16.69 2.68
N ILE A 122 -1.21 -17.00 2.89
CA ILE A 122 -2.08 -17.77 2.00
C ILE A 122 -3.37 -16.96 1.84
N SER A 123 -3.34 -16.04 0.88
CA SER A 123 -4.44 -15.11 0.61
C SER A 123 -5.71 -15.77 0.11
N LEU A 124 -6.84 -15.15 0.47
CA LEU A 124 -8.15 -15.39 -0.15
C LEU A 124 -8.22 -14.69 -1.51
N ASN A 125 -9.14 -15.16 -2.36
CA ASN A 125 -9.43 -14.51 -3.64
C ASN A 125 -10.37 -13.30 -3.40
N GLU A 126 -9.78 -12.11 -3.25
CA GLU A 126 -10.53 -10.86 -3.01
C GLU A 126 -11.49 -10.54 -4.15
N VAL A 127 -11.13 -10.84 -5.41
CA VAL A 127 -12.00 -10.59 -6.57
C VAL A 127 -13.28 -11.40 -6.45
N ALA A 128 -13.19 -12.66 -6.00
CA ALA A 128 -14.38 -13.48 -5.78
C ALA A 128 -15.28 -12.89 -4.68
N ILE A 129 -14.69 -12.38 -3.59
CA ILE A 129 -15.43 -11.77 -2.48
C ILE A 129 -16.10 -10.46 -2.95
N ASP A 130 -15.38 -9.61 -3.68
CA ASP A 130 -15.89 -8.37 -4.27
C ASP A 130 -17.04 -8.62 -5.28
N ASP A 131 -17.00 -9.77 -5.99
CA ASP A 131 -18.07 -10.23 -6.88
C ASP A 131 -19.27 -10.83 -6.11
N GLY A 132 -19.23 -10.85 -4.77
CA GLY A 132 -20.32 -11.27 -3.89
C GLY A 132 -20.30 -12.75 -3.52
N GLU A 133 -19.17 -13.46 -3.69
CA GLU A 133 -19.02 -14.84 -3.25
C GLU A 133 -18.79 -14.90 -1.73
N ASP A 134 -19.44 -15.84 -1.05
CA ASP A 134 -19.19 -16.11 0.37
C ASP A 134 -17.81 -16.75 0.57
N ILE A 135 -17.09 -16.31 1.61
CA ILE A 135 -15.75 -16.82 1.95
C ILE A 135 -15.76 -18.32 2.29
N GLN A 136 -16.90 -18.85 2.74
CA GLN A 136 -17.11 -20.27 3.07
C GLN A 136 -17.71 -21.05 1.89
N GLY A 137 -18.07 -20.37 0.80
CA GLY A 137 -18.64 -20.99 -0.39
C GLY A 137 -17.69 -21.98 -1.05
N GLU A 138 -18.24 -23.01 -1.70
CA GLU A 138 -17.49 -24.13 -2.29
C GLU A 138 -16.34 -23.66 -3.20
N LYS A 139 -16.61 -22.67 -4.06
CA LYS A 139 -15.62 -22.09 -5.00
C LYS A 139 -14.43 -21.46 -4.26
N VAL A 140 -14.68 -20.59 -3.30
CA VAL A 140 -13.62 -19.91 -2.52
C VAL A 140 -12.87 -20.93 -1.66
N SER A 141 -13.58 -21.88 -1.06
CA SER A 141 -13.01 -22.93 -0.22
C SER A 141 -12.08 -23.87 -0.97
N ASP A 142 -12.48 -24.34 -2.15
CA ASP A 142 -11.68 -25.25 -2.96
C ASP A 142 -10.45 -24.56 -3.55
N GLU A 143 -10.59 -23.30 -3.97
CA GLU A 143 -9.45 -22.48 -4.39
C GLU A 143 -8.45 -22.30 -3.24
N LEU A 144 -8.93 -21.99 -2.02
CA LEU A 144 -8.05 -21.79 -0.87
C LEU A 144 -7.34 -23.08 -0.45
N LYS A 145 -8.00 -24.24 -0.46
CA LYS A 145 -7.34 -25.54 -0.20
C LYS A 145 -6.25 -25.79 -1.22
N LYS A 146 -6.51 -25.54 -2.50
CA LYS A 146 -5.49 -25.67 -3.55
C LYS A 146 -4.33 -24.71 -3.33
N ASN A 147 -4.61 -23.48 -2.88
CA ASN A 147 -3.57 -22.50 -2.54
C ASN A 147 -2.75 -22.95 -1.32
N ILE A 148 -3.38 -23.57 -0.32
CA ILE A 148 -2.68 -24.20 0.82
C ILE A 148 -1.72 -25.27 0.30
N GLU A 149 -2.21 -26.25 -0.46
CA GLU A 149 -1.39 -27.34 -0.99
C GLU A 149 -0.22 -26.82 -1.82
N THR A 150 -0.51 -25.91 -2.75
CA THR A 150 0.50 -25.31 -3.64
C THR A 150 1.55 -24.53 -2.86
N THR A 151 1.13 -23.78 -1.84
CA THR A 151 2.05 -22.98 -1.01
C THR A 151 2.95 -23.89 -0.18
N VAL A 152 2.38 -24.88 0.50
CA VAL A 152 3.16 -25.85 1.29
C VAL A 152 4.15 -26.56 0.37
N ASP A 153 3.71 -27.08 -0.77
CA ASP A 153 4.58 -27.77 -1.72
C ASP A 153 5.70 -26.88 -2.29
N ALA A 154 5.41 -25.60 -2.54
CA ALA A 154 6.39 -24.64 -3.03
C ALA A 154 7.49 -24.38 -2.00
N ILE A 155 7.15 -24.14 -0.73
CA ILE A 155 8.16 -23.85 0.30
C ILE A 155 9.06 -25.07 0.61
N HIS A 156 8.56 -26.29 0.38
CA HIS A 156 9.31 -27.53 0.55
C HIS A 156 10.09 -27.95 -0.72
N GLY A 157 9.98 -27.18 -1.82
CA GLY A 157 10.73 -27.43 -3.06
C GLY A 157 10.23 -28.61 -3.90
N ASN A 158 8.91 -28.90 -3.88
CA ASN A 158 8.31 -30.10 -4.49
C ASN A 158 8.19 -30.05 -6.04
N LYS A 159 8.95 -29.18 -6.72
CA LYS A 159 9.04 -29.07 -8.20
C LYS A 159 7.72 -28.83 -8.92
N ILE A 160 6.77 -28.12 -8.29
CA ILE A 160 5.51 -27.72 -8.92
C ILE A 160 5.71 -26.47 -9.82
N PRO A 161 4.86 -26.24 -10.83
CA PRO A 161 4.94 -25.06 -11.67
C PRO A 161 4.86 -23.74 -10.89
N SER A 162 5.68 -22.76 -11.26
CA SER A 162 5.65 -21.41 -10.68
C SER A 162 4.54 -20.55 -11.29
N LEU A 163 4.09 -19.53 -10.55
CA LEU A 163 2.94 -18.67 -10.90
C LEU A 163 3.16 -17.76 -12.12
N SER A 164 4.38 -17.67 -12.67
CA SER A 164 4.65 -16.78 -13.80
C SER A 164 4.01 -17.29 -15.10
N SER A 165 3.11 -16.50 -15.68
CA SER A 165 2.37 -16.80 -16.92
C SER A 165 3.26 -17.09 -18.15
N ASN A 166 4.54 -16.72 -18.11
CA ASN A 166 5.48 -16.81 -19.24
C ASN A 166 6.72 -17.68 -18.99
N SER A 167 6.79 -18.46 -17.91
CA SER A 167 7.98 -19.29 -17.67
C SER A 167 7.66 -20.71 -17.22
N LYS A 168 8.40 -21.69 -17.75
CA LYS A 168 8.39 -23.10 -17.30
C LYS A 168 9.16 -23.28 -15.96
N LYS A 169 9.26 -22.23 -15.15
CA LYS A 169 9.98 -22.27 -13.86
C LYS A 169 9.19 -23.14 -12.88
N ILE A 170 9.91 -23.79 -11.98
CA ILE A 170 9.36 -24.69 -10.96
C ILE A 170 9.90 -24.32 -9.58
N TYR A 171 9.11 -24.53 -8.53
CA TYR A 171 9.59 -24.36 -7.15
C TYR A 171 10.40 -25.58 -6.73
N GLU A 172 11.73 -25.49 -6.79
CA GLU A 172 12.64 -26.60 -6.45
C GLU A 172 13.57 -26.31 -5.27
N THR A 173 13.53 -25.09 -4.74
CA THR A 173 14.36 -24.67 -3.59
C THR A 173 13.57 -24.86 -2.31
N ASN A 174 14.03 -25.76 -1.45
CA ASN A 174 13.44 -25.96 -0.14
C ASN A 174 13.88 -24.84 0.81
N ILE A 175 12.93 -24.00 1.21
CA ILE A 175 13.11 -22.92 2.19
C ILE A 175 12.36 -23.17 3.49
N SER A 176 11.79 -24.36 3.67
CA SER A 176 10.93 -24.69 4.81
C SER A 176 11.64 -24.44 6.15
N GLN A 177 12.95 -24.66 6.24
CA GLN A 177 13.80 -24.35 7.40
C GLN A 177 13.87 -22.87 7.80
N TYR A 178 13.37 -21.96 6.95
CA TYR A 178 13.28 -20.53 7.23
C TYR A 178 11.84 -20.05 7.42
N VAL A 179 10.83 -20.92 7.28
CA VAL A 179 9.41 -20.53 7.41
C VAL A 179 8.93 -20.72 8.84
N ILE A 180 8.74 -19.61 9.57
CA ILE A 180 8.34 -19.62 10.99
C ILE A 180 6.83 -19.84 11.18
N GLY A 181 6.03 -19.66 10.14
CA GLY A 181 4.59 -19.82 10.23
C GLY A 181 3.86 -19.50 8.94
N TYR A 182 2.55 -19.74 8.97
CA TYR A 182 1.61 -19.34 7.94
C TYR A 182 0.64 -18.29 8.46
N THR A 183 0.25 -17.35 7.60
CA THR A 183 -0.92 -16.49 7.83
C THR A 183 -2.02 -16.92 6.87
N ILE A 184 -3.16 -17.39 7.40
CA ILE A 184 -4.29 -17.84 6.59
C ILE A 184 -5.25 -16.67 6.35
N GLY A 185 -5.58 -16.44 5.08
CA GLY A 185 -6.50 -15.40 4.65
C GLY A 185 -5.91 -14.00 4.65
N ASN A 186 -6.76 -13.04 4.26
CA ASN A 186 -6.49 -11.61 4.31
C ASN A 186 -7.24 -10.99 5.50
N GLU A 187 -7.06 -9.70 5.73
CA GLU A 187 -7.96 -8.97 6.63
C GLU A 187 -9.33 -8.87 5.97
N LEU A 188 -10.32 -9.57 6.52
CA LEU A 188 -11.70 -9.53 6.03
C LEU A 188 -12.36 -8.20 6.39
N ALA A 189 -13.14 -7.61 5.48
CA ALA A 189 -13.97 -6.48 5.85
C ALA A 189 -15.05 -6.94 6.84
N TYR A 190 -15.50 -6.05 7.73
CA TYR A 190 -16.55 -6.41 8.68
C TYR A 190 -17.85 -6.84 7.98
N ASP A 191 -18.12 -6.32 6.77
CA ASP A 191 -19.28 -6.68 5.96
C ASP A 191 -19.16 -8.11 5.41
N ASP A 192 -17.94 -8.56 5.06
CA ASP A 192 -17.69 -9.94 4.62
C ASP A 192 -17.95 -10.93 5.76
N VAL A 193 -17.52 -10.59 6.98
CA VAL A 193 -17.77 -11.39 8.18
C VAL A 193 -19.28 -11.49 8.43
N ILE A 194 -19.98 -10.35 8.46
CA ILE A 194 -21.46 -10.34 8.64
C ILE A 194 -22.14 -11.17 7.57
N TYR A 195 -21.78 -10.97 6.30
CA TYR A 195 -22.36 -11.70 5.18
C TYR A 195 -22.17 -13.21 5.37
N SER A 196 -20.97 -13.63 5.76
CA SER A 196 -20.65 -15.02 5.98
C SER A 196 -21.42 -15.65 7.14
N GLU A 197 -21.63 -14.91 8.24
CA GLU A 197 -22.48 -15.36 9.36
C GLU A 197 -23.96 -15.49 8.99
N ILE A 198 -24.46 -14.66 8.06
CA ILE A 198 -25.86 -14.73 7.60
C ILE A 198 -26.08 -15.93 6.66
N MET A 199 -25.07 -16.25 5.84
CA MET A 199 -25.18 -17.23 4.77
C MET A 199 -25.01 -18.68 5.24
N ASN A 200 -24.50 -18.89 6.45
CA ASN A 200 -24.10 -20.20 6.94
C ASN A 200 -24.80 -20.57 8.26
N ASP A 201 -24.76 -21.86 8.58
CA ASP A 201 -25.13 -22.43 9.90
C ASP A 201 -24.25 -23.66 10.13
N LEU A 202 -22.96 -23.43 10.43
CA LEU A 202 -21.98 -24.50 10.53
C LEU A 202 -22.06 -25.22 11.88
N PRO A 203 -21.94 -26.57 11.92
CA PRO A 203 -21.74 -27.28 13.18
C PRO A 203 -20.36 -26.94 13.78
N GLU A 204 -20.22 -27.12 15.08
CA GLU A 204 -18.91 -27.01 15.75
C GLU A 204 -17.86 -27.90 15.06
N PHE A 205 -16.71 -27.30 14.75
CA PHE A 205 -15.62 -27.98 14.07
C PHE A 205 -14.70 -28.68 15.07
N ASN A 206 -14.50 -29.99 14.91
CA ASN A 206 -13.66 -30.82 15.77
C ASN A 206 -12.67 -31.63 14.90
N GLY A 207 -11.58 -30.97 14.50
CA GLY A 207 -10.52 -31.54 13.67
C GLY A 207 -9.47 -32.35 14.46
N GLU A 208 -8.47 -32.88 13.74
CA GLU A 208 -7.40 -33.69 14.36
C GLU A 208 -6.39 -32.83 15.14
N TYR A 209 -6.10 -31.64 14.61
CA TYR A 209 -5.08 -30.69 15.07
C TYR A 209 -5.71 -29.42 15.66
N ILE A 210 -6.86 -28.99 15.14
CA ILE A 210 -7.55 -27.76 15.51
C ILE A 210 -9.05 -28.02 15.70
N GLN A 211 -9.66 -27.29 16.63
CA GLN A 211 -11.09 -27.33 16.95
C GLN A 211 -11.62 -25.93 17.27
N SER A 212 -12.90 -25.68 16.96
CA SER A 212 -13.59 -24.47 17.37
C SER A 212 -14.15 -24.61 18.78
N LYS A 213 -14.23 -23.52 19.55
CA LYS A 213 -14.98 -23.50 20.81
C LYS A 213 -16.48 -23.63 20.58
N ILE A 214 -17.17 -24.14 21.60
CA ILE A 214 -18.63 -24.07 21.71
C ILE A 214 -19.07 -22.60 21.61
N GLY A 215 -20.00 -22.32 20.69
CA GLY A 215 -20.51 -20.96 20.44
C GLY A 215 -19.58 -20.07 19.61
N ALA A 216 -18.56 -20.63 18.95
CA ALA A 216 -17.82 -19.92 17.91
C ALA A 216 -18.77 -19.49 16.77
N SER A 217 -18.41 -18.39 16.10
CA SER A 217 -19.05 -17.92 14.86
C SER A 217 -18.77 -18.87 13.69
N ASP A 218 -19.54 -18.77 12.62
CA ASP A 218 -19.36 -19.64 11.44
C ASP A 218 -18.04 -19.38 10.74
N THR A 219 -17.65 -18.11 10.64
CA THR A 219 -16.34 -17.71 10.13
C THR A 219 -15.21 -18.36 10.96
N GLU A 220 -15.33 -18.38 12.29
CA GLU A 220 -14.32 -19.02 13.17
C GLU A 220 -14.28 -20.55 13.04
N LYS A 221 -15.43 -21.20 12.86
CA LYS A 221 -15.51 -22.65 12.60
C LYS A 221 -14.84 -22.97 11.25
N TYR A 222 -15.10 -22.17 10.23
CA TYR A 222 -14.50 -22.31 8.91
C TYR A 222 -12.97 -22.09 8.93
N LEU A 223 -12.49 -21.06 9.60
CA LEU A 223 -11.06 -20.83 9.79
C LEU A 223 -10.39 -21.97 10.58
N SER A 224 -11.10 -22.54 11.56
CA SER A 224 -10.62 -23.73 12.29
C SER A 224 -10.47 -24.92 11.34
N TYR A 225 -11.42 -25.13 10.43
CA TYR A 225 -11.37 -26.16 9.39
C TYR A 225 -10.17 -25.98 8.44
N LEU A 226 -9.97 -24.78 7.91
CA LEU A 226 -8.88 -24.49 6.98
C LEU A 226 -7.50 -24.68 7.62
N ALA A 227 -7.36 -24.26 8.87
CA ALA A 227 -6.12 -24.43 9.60
C ALA A 227 -5.85 -25.90 9.94
N ASP A 228 -6.87 -26.68 10.29
CA ASP A 228 -6.74 -28.13 10.47
C ASP A 228 -6.29 -28.81 9.19
N TYR A 229 -6.90 -28.44 8.05
CA TYR A 229 -6.54 -28.94 6.73
C TYR A 229 -5.07 -28.67 6.38
N LEU A 230 -4.60 -27.43 6.60
CA LEU A 230 -3.21 -27.05 6.36
C LEU A 230 -2.25 -27.89 7.22
N VAL A 231 -2.49 -27.95 8.52
CA VAL A 231 -1.63 -28.69 9.46
C VAL A 231 -1.61 -30.18 9.12
N GLU A 232 -2.77 -30.75 8.76
CA GLU A 232 -2.89 -32.13 8.33
C GLU A 232 -2.08 -32.40 7.06
N TYR A 233 -2.20 -31.54 6.04
CA TYR A 233 -1.49 -31.68 4.78
C TYR A 233 0.03 -31.66 4.98
N GLU A 234 0.55 -30.67 5.73
CA GLU A 234 1.99 -30.56 6.00
C GLU A 234 2.50 -31.73 6.86
N SER A 235 1.75 -32.12 7.89
CA SER A 235 2.10 -33.25 8.76
C SER A 235 2.14 -34.57 7.98
N LYS A 236 1.19 -34.79 7.07
CA LYS A 236 1.12 -36.03 6.28
C LYS A 236 2.25 -36.11 5.26
N ASN A 237 2.45 -35.05 4.47
CA ASN A 237 3.36 -35.06 3.33
C ASN A 237 4.82 -34.78 3.71
N TYR A 238 5.06 -33.90 4.68
CA TYR A 238 6.41 -33.41 5.01
C TYR A 238 6.88 -33.77 6.42
N LYS A 239 5.98 -34.28 7.28
CA LYS A 239 6.27 -34.57 8.70
C LYS A 239 6.71 -33.32 9.46
N GLU A 240 6.15 -32.17 9.09
CA GLU A 240 6.44 -30.89 9.74
C GLU A 240 5.16 -30.21 10.22
N GLN A 241 5.31 -29.30 11.17
CA GLN A 241 4.26 -28.40 11.64
C GLN A 241 4.83 -27.02 11.89
N ARG A 242 4.08 -25.97 11.55
CA ARG A 242 4.45 -24.56 11.73
C ARG A 242 3.39 -23.78 12.47
N ILE A 243 3.74 -22.58 12.96
CA ILE A 243 2.78 -21.70 13.64
C ILE A 243 1.70 -21.29 12.64
N ILE A 244 0.43 -21.28 13.06
CA ILE A 244 -0.67 -20.73 12.26
C ILE A 244 -1.10 -19.39 12.85
N SER A 245 -1.29 -18.40 11.98
CA SER A 245 -1.80 -17.10 12.35
C SER A 245 -2.97 -16.67 11.48
N PHE A 246 -3.83 -15.83 12.06
CA PHE A 246 -5.03 -15.28 11.44
C PHE A 246 -5.06 -13.78 11.68
N VAL A 247 -5.41 -13.02 10.64
CA VAL A 247 -5.59 -11.57 10.74
C VAL A 247 -7.04 -11.30 11.12
N SER A 248 -7.27 -10.45 12.13
CA SER A 248 -8.61 -10.05 12.57
C SER A 248 -8.80 -8.54 12.49
N VAL A 249 -10.07 -8.12 12.44
CA VAL A 249 -10.50 -6.71 12.38
C VAL A 249 -10.24 -6.04 13.71
N GLU A 250 -9.21 -5.20 13.75
CA GLU A 250 -8.73 -4.52 14.95
C GLU A 250 -9.81 -3.67 15.64
N ASP A 251 -10.47 -2.85 14.84
CA ASP A 251 -11.30 -1.76 15.34
C ASP A 251 -12.56 -2.28 16.09
N ASP A 252 -13.10 -3.43 15.65
CA ASP A 252 -14.24 -4.09 16.29
C ASP A 252 -13.82 -4.97 17.49
N ILE A 253 -12.67 -5.66 17.44
CA ILE A 253 -12.18 -6.42 18.61
C ILE A 253 -11.88 -5.46 19.78
N MET A 254 -11.33 -4.28 19.53
CA MET A 254 -11.00 -3.35 20.62
C MET A 254 -12.22 -2.71 21.27
N LYS A 255 -13.26 -2.41 20.49
CA LYS A 255 -14.57 -2.00 21.05
C LYS A 255 -15.16 -3.12 21.90
N PHE A 256 -15.03 -4.37 21.48
CA PHE A 256 -15.45 -5.52 22.27
C PHE A 256 -14.63 -5.64 23.58
N VAL A 257 -13.29 -5.58 23.51
CA VAL A 257 -12.40 -5.71 24.66
C VAL A 257 -12.63 -4.62 25.70
N ARG A 258 -12.85 -3.37 25.26
CA ARG A 258 -13.01 -2.22 26.17
C ARG A 258 -14.42 -2.07 26.71
N ASP A 259 -15.42 -2.20 25.84
CA ASP A 259 -16.79 -1.78 26.13
C ASP A 259 -17.76 -2.97 26.22
N GLY A 260 -17.29 -4.20 25.97
CA GLY A 260 -18.16 -5.36 25.76
C GLY A 260 -19.09 -5.17 24.55
N TYR A 261 -18.71 -4.29 23.61
CA TYR A 261 -19.55 -3.94 22.47
C TYR A 261 -19.70 -5.14 21.54
N VAL A 262 -20.94 -5.60 21.41
CA VAL A 262 -21.39 -6.50 20.35
C VAL A 262 -22.51 -5.76 19.65
N ASN A 263 -22.40 -5.55 18.33
CA ASN A 263 -23.38 -4.77 17.58
C ASN A 263 -24.78 -5.43 17.70
N LYS A 264 -25.67 -4.80 18.48
CA LYS A 264 -27.01 -5.32 18.77
C LYS A 264 -27.98 -5.19 17.59
N LYS A 265 -27.69 -4.35 16.60
CA LYS A 265 -28.57 -4.12 15.44
C LYS A 265 -28.58 -5.32 14.50
N ASN A 266 -27.42 -5.93 14.31
CA ASN A 266 -27.27 -7.06 13.39
C ASN A 266 -27.44 -8.39 14.14
N LYS A 267 -27.03 -8.51 15.41
CA LYS A 267 -26.94 -9.79 16.17
C LYS A 267 -25.80 -10.70 15.69
N GLU A 268 -25.24 -10.49 14.50
CA GLU A 268 -24.07 -11.22 14.01
C GLU A 268 -22.74 -10.58 14.44
N LYS A 269 -21.70 -11.40 14.52
CA LYS A 269 -20.34 -11.01 14.89
C LYS A 269 -19.67 -10.26 13.73
N ARG A 270 -18.84 -9.26 14.03
CA ARG A 270 -18.17 -8.38 13.03
C ARG A 270 -16.65 -8.55 12.94
N PHE A 271 -16.11 -9.45 13.76
CA PHE A 271 -14.67 -9.67 13.90
C PHE A 271 -14.42 -11.14 14.21
N ILE A 272 -13.19 -11.61 13.97
CA ILE A 272 -12.77 -12.96 14.30
C ILE A 272 -12.10 -12.92 15.68
N ASP A 273 -12.63 -13.65 16.66
CA ASP A 273 -11.95 -13.84 17.93
C ASP A 273 -11.11 -15.11 17.87
N ILE A 274 -9.79 -14.93 17.77
CA ILE A 274 -8.83 -16.04 17.72
C ILE A 274 -8.91 -16.91 18.98
N GLU A 275 -9.45 -16.40 20.09
CA GLU A 275 -9.70 -17.21 21.28
C GLU A 275 -10.74 -18.32 21.07
N ASN A 276 -11.51 -18.29 19.98
CA ASN A 276 -12.45 -19.35 19.62
C ASN A 276 -11.83 -20.47 18.78
N ILE A 277 -10.59 -20.33 18.33
CA ILE A 277 -9.84 -21.35 17.59
C ILE A 277 -8.82 -22.00 18.55
N LYS A 278 -8.93 -23.31 18.76
CA LYS A 278 -8.11 -24.03 19.74
C LYS A 278 -7.33 -25.18 19.12
N LYS A 279 -6.08 -25.30 19.54
CA LYS A 279 -5.24 -26.45 19.17
C LYS A 279 -5.58 -27.69 20.00
N THR A 280 -5.46 -28.86 19.39
CA THR A 280 -5.46 -30.14 20.10
C THR A 280 -4.03 -30.49 20.57
N GLU A 281 -3.88 -31.58 21.31
CA GLU A 281 -2.56 -32.07 21.71
C GLU A 281 -1.71 -32.54 20.53
N LYS A 282 -2.30 -32.87 19.37
CA LYS A 282 -1.56 -33.31 18.18
C LYS A 282 -0.89 -32.16 17.44
N PHE A 283 -1.37 -30.94 17.62
CA PHE A 283 -0.72 -29.76 17.05
C PHE A 283 0.33 -29.20 18.00
N LYS A 284 1.59 -29.47 17.68
CA LYS A 284 2.72 -29.22 18.57
C LYS A 284 3.36 -27.84 18.41
N SER A 285 3.11 -27.15 17.29
CA SER A 285 3.60 -25.79 17.06
C SER A 285 2.78 -24.74 17.83
N GLY A 286 1.65 -24.25 17.30
CA GLY A 286 0.78 -23.28 17.98
C GLY A 286 0.00 -22.34 17.07
N ILE A 287 -0.83 -21.50 17.70
CA ILE A 287 -1.68 -20.48 17.06
C ILE A 287 -1.28 -19.09 17.59
N MET A 288 -1.29 -18.09 16.73
CA MET A 288 -0.97 -16.69 17.04
C MET A 288 -2.03 -15.74 16.46
N ALA A 289 -2.48 -14.75 17.25
CA ALA A 289 -3.37 -13.71 16.77
C ALA A 289 -2.57 -12.62 16.03
N SER A 290 -3.06 -12.16 14.88
CA SER A 290 -2.45 -11.08 14.10
C SER A 290 -3.43 -9.94 13.87
N TYR A 291 -2.90 -8.72 13.88
CA TYR A 291 -3.67 -7.48 13.64
C TYR A 291 -2.91 -6.55 12.70
N ASN A 292 -3.64 -6.00 11.74
CA ASN A 292 -3.19 -4.90 10.92
C ASN A 292 -3.62 -3.59 11.57
N ILE A 293 -2.69 -2.65 11.71
CA ILE A 293 -2.89 -1.38 12.42
C ILE A 293 -2.52 -0.24 11.49
N SER A 294 -3.53 0.50 11.03
CA SER A 294 -3.28 1.81 10.43
C SER A 294 -3.06 2.81 11.55
N ILE A 295 -1.87 3.42 11.62
CA ILE A 295 -1.54 4.42 12.65
C ILE A 295 -2.18 5.74 12.26
N LEU A 296 -3.50 5.79 12.39
CA LEU A 296 -4.28 6.96 12.05
C LEU A 296 -3.90 8.11 13.00
N LYS A 297 -3.80 9.32 12.44
CA LYS A 297 -3.80 10.57 13.20
C LYS A 297 -5.20 10.82 13.78
N ASN A 298 -5.73 9.87 14.55
CA ASN A 298 -6.77 10.18 15.52
C ASN A 298 -6.08 10.90 16.67
N ASP A 299 -6.67 11.98 17.20
CA ASP A 299 -6.04 12.84 18.22
C ASP A 299 -5.59 12.07 19.48
N SER A 300 -6.07 10.82 19.65
CA SER A 300 -5.67 9.90 20.72
C SER A 300 -4.56 8.88 20.38
N LEU A 301 -4.32 8.47 19.13
CA LEU A 301 -3.52 7.25 18.84
C LEU A 301 -2.05 7.47 18.47
N ILE A 302 -1.50 8.69 18.56
CA ILE A 302 -0.06 8.95 18.26
C ILE A 302 0.76 9.26 19.50
N ASN A 303 0.12 9.26 20.66
CA ASN A 303 0.88 9.23 21.89
C ASN A 303 1.35 7.79 22.14
N ASN A 304 2.67 7.58 22.29
CA ASN A 304 3.24 6.29 22.67
C ASN A 304 2.49 5.70 23.89
N ASP A 305 2.17 6.50 24.92
CA ASP A 305 1.44 6.01 26.09
C ASP A 305 0.07 5.42 25.73
N ILE A 306 -0.61 6.01 24.74
CA ILE A 306 -1.93 5.54 24.31
C ILE A 306 -1.81 4.30 23.45
N LEU A 307 -0.85 4.25 22.51
CA LEU A 307 -0.54 3.06 21.72
C LEU A 307 -0.08 1.90 22.60
N HIS A 308 0.80 2.17 23.56
CA HIS A 308 1.29 1.20 24.52
C HIS A 308 0.16 0.61 25.34
N LYS A 309 -0.72 1.45 25.91
CA LYS A 309 -1.91 1.01 26.63
C LYS A 309 -2.82 0.18 25.73
N TYR A 310 -3.05 0.66 24.52
CA TYR A 310 -3.88 0.01 23.51
C TYR A 310 -3.38 -1.41 23.19
N PHE A 311 -2.11 -1.56 22.83
CA PHE A 311 -1.52 -2.87 22.54
C PHE A 311 -1.43 -3.75 23.79
N THR A 312 -1.23 -3.16 24.96
CA THR A 312 -1.23 -3.89 26.24
C THR A 312 -2.60 -4.50 26.54
N GLU A 313 -3.70 -3.77 26.30
CA GLU A 313 -5.06 -4.28 26.46
C GLU A 313 -5.36 -5.41 25.48
N LEU A 314 -5.02 -5.21 24.20
CA LEU A 314 -5.16 -6.23 23.15
C LEU A 314 -4.36 -7.49 23.50
N ASN A 315 -3.08 -7.34 23.87
CA ASN A 315 -2.25 -8.46 24.27
C ASN A 315 -2.81 -9.17 25.50
N LYS A 316 -3.28 -8.45 26.53
CA LYS A 316 -3.85 -9.05 27.74
C LYS A 316 -5.12 -9.86 27.48
N TYR A 317 -5.93 -9.47 26.49
CA TYR A 317 -7.14 -10.20 26.12
C TYR A 317 -6.82 -11.62 25.63
N HIS A 318 -5.80 -11.76 24.78
CA HIS A 318 -5.44 -13.05 24.19
C HIS A 318 -4.68 -13.97 25.15
N SER A 319 -4.97 -15.26 25.08
CA SER A 319 -4.20 -16.34 25.70
C SER A 319 -3.01 -16.78 24.84
N VAL A 320 -3.10 -16.54 23.52
CA VAL A 320 -2.04 -16.78 22.52
C VAL A 320 -1.14 -15.54 22.36
N PRO A 321 0.05 -15.66 21.73
CA PRO A 321 0.85 -14.50 21.35
C PRO A 321 0.08 -13.59 20.39
N VAL A 322 0.31 -12.28 20.50
CA VAL A 322 -0.24 -11.26 19.61
C VAL A 322 0.88 -10.66 18.77
N LEU A 323 0.75 -10.74 17.46
CA LEU A 323 1.61 -10.10 16.47
C LEU A 323 0.89 -8.90 15.86
N ILE A 324 1.56 -7.77 15.77
CA ILE A 324 1.10 -6.69 14.89
C ILE A 324 1.62 -6.99 13.48
N SER A 325 0.80 -7.59 12.63
CA SER A 325 1.20 -8.12 11.32
C SER A 325 1.39 -7.03 10.26
N GLU A 326 0.81 -5.86 10.48
CA GLU A 326 1.05 -4.66 9.70
C GLU A 326 0.95 -3.45 10.64
N TYR A 327 1.94 -2.55 10.57
CA TYR A 327 1.79 -1.17 11.05
C TYR A 327 2.38 -0.23 10.01
N SER A 328 1.62 0.81 9.66
CA SER A 328 1.90 1.63 8.48
C SER A 328 1.61 3.12 8.70
N VAL A 329 2.40 3.94 8.00
CA VAL A 329 2.22 5.39 7.85
C VAL A 329 2.67 5.76 6.43
N PRO A 330 1.88 6.48 5.63
CA PRO A 330 2.31 6.92 4.31
C PRO A 330 3.19 8.18 4.42
N SER A 331 4.13 8.35 3.51
CA SER A 331 4.84 9.62 3.28
C SER A 331 4.31 10.26 1.99
N GLY A 332 3.60 11.38 2.05
CA GLY A 332 3.05 11.98 0.83
C GLY A 332 2.34 13.31 1.05
N ARG A 333 2.04 13.97 -0.07
CA ARG A 333 1.42 15.31 -0.15
C ARG A 333 -0.01 15.36 0.39
N MET A 334 -0.75 14.28 0.20
CA MET A 334 -2.08 14.08 0.75
C MET A 334 -2.02 12.79 1.55
N ALA A 335 -2.11 12.87 2.87
CA ALA A 335 -2.00 11.71 3.75
C ALA A 335 -3.36 11.14 4.22
N GLY A 336 -4.48 11.59 3.64
CA GLY A 336 -5.80 11.02 3.94
C GLY A 336 -6.18 11.14 5.41
N GLU A 337 -6.65 10.04 5.99
CA GLU A 337 -7.01 9.94 7.42
C GLU A 337 -5.81 9.91 8.37
N PHE A 338 -4.59 9.81 7.82
CA PHE A 338 -3.35 9.95 8.57
C PHE A 338 -3.00 11.42 8.85
N ILE A 339 -3.85 12.39 8.49
CA ILE A 339 -3.66 13.83 8.79
C ILE A 339 -4.26 14.18 10.16
N LYS A 340 -3.52 14.89 11.02
CA LYS A 340 -4.00 15.41 12.32
C LYS A 340 -4.93 16.60 12.08
N SER A 341 -5.89 16.77 12.97
CA SER A 341 -6.97 17.76 12.84
C SER A 341 -6.49 19.21 12.61
N ASP A 342 -5.27 19.55 13.05
CA ASP A 342 -4.68 20.90 13.02
C ASP A 342 -3.31 20.98 12.27
N GLU A 343 -2.90 19.93 11.54
CA GLU A 343 -1.58 19.88 10.88
C GLU A 343 -1.67 20.15 9.36
N ASN A 344 -0.50 20.32 8.74
CA ASN A 344 -0.36 20.33 7.29
C ASN A 344 -0.85 18.99 6.72
N GLY A 345 -1.60 18.99 5.62
CA GLY A 345 -2.28 17.79 5.08
C GLY A 345 -1.38 16.78 4.37
N TYR A 346 -0.08 16.84 4.65
CA TYR A 346 0.95 15.96 4.14
C TYR A 346 1.67 15.26 5.30
N ILE A 347 2.47 14.25 4.97
CA ILE A 347 3.44 13.62 5.87
C ILE A 347 4.77 13.52 5.13
N THR A 348 5.82 14.11 5.68
CA THR A 348 7.20 13.97 5.19
C THR A 348 7.78 12.59 5.46
N GLU A 349 8.83 12.19 4.74
CA GLU A 349 9.57 10.95 5.04
C GLU A 349 10.12 10.94 6.48
N LYS A 350 10.58 12.09 6.98
CA LYS A 350 10.98 12.26 8.38
C LYS A 350 9.85 12.05 9.39
N GLU A 351 8.67 12.63 9.14
CA GLU A 351 7.49 12.41 9.99
C GLU A 351 7.02 10.96 9.95
N GLN A 352 7.04 10.32 8.78
CA GLN A 352 6.78 8.90 8.62
C GLN A 352 7.71 8.07 9.52
N GLY A 353 9.02 8.34 9.48
CA GLY A 353 10.01 7.68 10.32
C GLY A 353 9.73 7.82 11.82
N ASN A 354 9.42 9.03 12.29
CA ASN A 354 9.09 9.28 13.69
C ASN A 354 7.86 8.48 14.15
N MET A 355 6.78 8.49 13.37
CA MET A 355 5.53 7.80 13.72
C MET A 355 5.68 6.27 13.73
N LEU A 356 6.48 5.73 12.80
CA LEU A 356 6.81 4.30 12.78
C LEU A 356 7.68 3.90 13.99
N ILE A 357 8.65 4.74 14.39
CA ILE A 357 9.48 4.52 15.59
C ILE A 357 8.64 4.51 16.87
N GLU A 358 7.73 5.48 17.02
CA GLU A 358 6.84 5.55 18.19
C GLU A 358 5.95 4.30 18.29
N THR A 359 5.42 3.85 17.16
CA THR A 359 4.60 2.64 17.12
C THR A 359 5.40 1.38 17.44
N TYR A 360 6.60 1.25 16.87
CA TYR A 360 7.51 0.16 17.18
C TYR A 360 7.81 0.06 18.69
N LYS A 361 8.08 1.20 19.35
CA LYS A 361 8.31 1.27 20.80
C LYS A 361 7.10 0.78 21.59
N ALA A 362 5.91 1.29 21.25
CA ALA A 362 4.67 0.88 21.89
C ALA A 362 4.39 -0.63 21.76
N ILE A 363 4.62 -1.21 20.57
CA ILE A 363 4.50 -2.66 20.33
C ILE A 363 5.47 -3.42 21.23
N LYS A 364 6.75 -3.05 21.24
CA LYS A 364 7.79 -3.70 22.05
C LYS A 364 7.48 -3.65 23.55
N GLU A 365 7.02 -2.51 24.05
CA GLU A 365 6.75 -2.29 25.47
C GLU A 365 5.44 -2.95 25.96
N SER A 366 4.51 -3.26 25.05
CA SER A 366 3.22 -3.90 25.37
C SER A 366 3.30 -5.42 25.60
N GLY A 367 4.46 -6.02 25.29
CA GLY A 367 4.67 -7.47 25.38
C GLY A 367 4.03 -8.28 24.25
N CYS A 368 3.60 -7.63 23.16
CA CYS A 368 3.33 -8.31 21.89
C CYS A 368 4.58 -9.07 21.41
N VAL A 369 4.40 -10.13 20.62
CA VAL A 369 5.52 -10.98 20.18
C VAL A 369 6.39 -10.30 19.13
N GLY A 370 5.87 -9.24 18.50
CA GLY A 370 6.62 -8.39 17.59
C GLY A 370 5.71 -7.54 16.73
N GLY A 371 6.31 -6.89 15.73
CA GLY A 371 5.64 -6.04 14.77
C GLY A 371 6.26 -6.17 13.37
N ILE A 372 5.42 -6.13 12.34
CA ILE A 372 5.84 -6.20 10.95
C ILE A 372 5.46 -4.89 10.24
N LEU A 373 6.47 -4.17 9.75
CA LEU A 373 6.31 -2.92 9.00
C LEU A 373 5.52 -3.18 7.72
N PHE A 374 4.59 -2.29 7.40
CA PHE A 374 3.97 -2.24 6.08
C PHE A 374 4.35 -0.91 5.42
N GLU A 375 5.28 -0.90 4.45
CA GLU A 375 5.90 -2.06 3.79
C GLU A 375 7.33 -1.77 3.28
N TRP A 376 7.96 -2.73 2.60
CA TRP A 376 9.27 -2.53 2.00
C TRP A 376 9.23 -1.46 0.90
N GLN A 377 8.45 -1.66 -0.17
CA GLN A 377 8.44 -0.79 -1.36
C GLN A 377 7.14 0.00 -1.61
N ASP A 378 7.27 1.22 -2.14
CA ASP A 378 6.14 1.98 -2.67
C ASP A 378 5.43 1.24 -3.81
N SER A 379 4.12 1.45 -3.94
CA SER A 379 3.25 0.64 -4.79
C SER A 379 2.39 1.49 -5.71
N TRP A 380 2.90 1.85 -6.91
CA TRP A 380 2.22 2.75 -7.86
C TRP A 380 0.83 2.27 -8.31
N TYR A 381 0.56 0.96 -8.29
CA TYR A 381 -0.74 0.41 -8.69
C TYR A 381 -1.87 0.72 -7.69
N ARG A 382 -1.54 1.14 -6.46
CA ARG A 382 -2.55 1.28 -5.41
C ARG A 382 -3.43 2.49 -5.63
N SER A 383 -4.64 2.37 -5.07
CA SER A 383 -5.62 3.44 -4.97
C SER A 383 -6.00 3.72 -3.53
N SER A 384 -6.58 4.89 -3.31
CA SER A 384 -7.15 5.29 -2.02
C SER A 384 -8.63 5.64 -2.23
N TRP A 385 -9.45 5.43 -1.20
CA TRP A 385 -10.90 5.63 -1.26
C TRP A 385 -11.30 7.03 -1.78
N ASN A 386 -10.52 8.06 -1.41
CA ASN A 386 -10.77 9.46 -1.75
C ASN A 386 -10.32 9.88 -3.16
N THR A 387 -9.63 9.01 -3.88
CA THR A 387 -9.06 9.30 -5.21
C THR A 387 -9.40 8.26 -6.27
N LYS A 388 -9.94 7.08 -5.90
CA LYS A 388 -10.19 5.96 -6.81
C LYS A 388 -11.04 6.31 -8.05
N GLU A 389 -11.95 7.28 -7.96
CA GLU A 389 -12.78 7.71 -9.10
C GLU A 389 -12.07 8.71 -10.03
N LEU A 390 -10.95 9.31 -9.58
CA LEU A 390 -10.25 10.41 -10.25
C LEU A 390 -9.13 9.96 -11.20
N PHE A 391 -8.81 8.66 -11.26
CA PHE A 391 -7.82 8.12 -12.19
C PHE A 391 -8.24 6.75 -12.76
N ILE A 392 -7.51 6.25 -13.77
CA ILE A 392 -7.80 4.95 -14.39
C ILE A 392 -7.06 3.86 -13.61
N LEU A 393 -7.80 3.01 -12.88
CA LEU A 393 -7.24 1.95 -12.03
C LEU A 393 -6.35 0.97 -12.82
N ASP A 394 -6.79 0.54 -14.01
CA ASP A 394 -6.03 -0.36 -14.89
C ASP A 394 -4.76 0.28 -15.48
N LYS A 395 -4.54 1.58 -15.24
CA LYS A 395 -3.36 2.33 -15.66
C LYS A 395 -2.53 2.86 -14.49
N SER A 396 -2.99 2.68 -13.26
CA SER A 396 -2.33 3.15 -12.03
C SER A 396 -0.87 2.74 -11.93
N ALA A 397 -0.54 1.49 -12.31
CA ALA A 397 0.83 0.99 -12.22
C ALA A 397 1.84 1.74 -13.11
N TYR A 398 1.40 2.49 -14.13
CA TYR A 398 2.27 3.08 -15.14
C TYR A 398 2.72 4.51 -14.83
N TRP A 399 2.27 5.08 -13.72
CA TRP A 399 2.63 6.43 -13.29
C TRP A 399 2.48 6.56 -11.78
N SER A 400 3.22 7.47 -11.15
CA SER A 400 3.12 7.71 -9.72
C SER A 400 2.15 8.84 -9.45
N ASN A 401 1.07 8.58 -8.73
CA ASN A 401 0.13 9.62 -8.36
C ASN A 401 0.44 10.14 -6.95
N ALA A 402 1.14 11.27 -6.86
CA ALA A 402 1.51 11.87 -5.58
C ALA A 402 0.31 12.29 -4.70
N GLN A 403 -0.92 12.31 -5.23
CA GLN A 403 -2.16 12.55 -4.49
C GLN A 403 -2.70 11.30 -3.77
N VAL A 404 -2.16 10.10 -4.07
CA VAL A 404 -2.65 8.82 -3.55
C VAL A 404 -1.74 8.35 -2.42
N PHE A 405 -2.17 8.52 -1.17
CA PHE A 405 -1.36 8.11 -0.01
C PHE A 405 -1.03 6.62 -0.03
N SER A 406 -1.94 5.78 -0.52
CA SER A 406 -1.75 4.32 -0.53
C SER A 406 -0.58 3.87 -1.40
N GLN A 407 -0.09 4.70 -2.32
CA GLN A 407 1.10 4.40 -3.13
C GLN A 407 2.42 4.59 -2.36
N ASN A 408 2.40 5.23 -1.18
CA ASN A 408 3.61 5.79 -0.56
C ASN A 408 3.89 5.27 0.86
N PHE A 409 3.59 4.00 1.15
CA PHE A 409 3.86 3.36 2.45
C PHE A 409 5.28 2.79 2.59
N GLY A 410 6.00 2.60 1.49
CA GLY A 410 7.28 1.91 1.47
C GLY A 410 8.38 2.65 2.22
N LEU A 411 9.42 1.92 2.63
CA LEU A 411 10.73 2.46 3.03
C LEU A 411 11.67 2.68 1.84
N ILE A 412 11.39 2.02 0.71
CA ILE A 412 11.99 2.31 -0.59
C ILE A 412 10.95 2.97 -1.49
N SER A 413 11.33 4.09 -2.11
CA SER A 413 10.55 4.76 -3.13
C SER A 413 11.00 4.34 -4.52
N PHE A 414 10.06 4.31 -5.45
CA PHE A 414 10.36 4.29 -6.87
C PHE A 414 10.15 5.70 -7.43
N GLU A 415 11.24 6.39 -7.72
CA GLU A 415 11.24 7.75 -8.25
C GLU A 415 11.31 7.72 -9.78
N PRO A 416 10.62 8.62 -10.50
CA PRO A 416 10.72 8.71 -11.96
C PRO A 416 12.15 8.92 -12.46
N GLY A 417 12.40 8.52 -13.70
CA GLY A 417 13.72 8.65 -14.34
C GLY A 417 14.65 7.43 -14.13
N ASP A 418 15.61 7.26 -15.05
CA ASP A 418 16.43 6.03 -15.13
C ASP A 418 17.50 5.91 -14.03
N GLU A 419 18.08 7.04 -13.58
CA GLU A 419 19.14 7.08 -12.54
C GLU A 419 18.93 8.13 -11.46
N LYS A 420 18.18 9.19 -11.78
CA LYS A 420 17.82 10.31 -10.89
C LYS A 420 16.50 10.91 -11.35
N GLU A 421 15.83 11.64 -10.46
CA GLU A 421 14.61 12.37 -10.80
C GLU A 421 14.86 13.38 -11.93
N THR A 422 13.79 13.69 -12.66
CA THR A 422 13.82 14.64 -13.79
C THR A 422 14.17 16.05 -13.33
N SER A 423 13.62 16.46 -12.18
CA SER A 423 13.95 17.71 -11.51
C SER A 423 13.71 17.63 -10.01
N TYR A 424 14.52 18.31 -9.21
CA TYR A 424 14.24 18.59 -7.81
C TYR A 424 14.10 20.10 -7.62
N PRO A 425 13.01 20.60 -7.00
CA PRO A 425 12.96 22.01 -6.61
C PRO A 425 14.06 22.30 -5.60
N ASP A 426 15.16 22.94 -6.04
CA ASP A 426 16.33 23.16 -5.20
C ASP A 426 17.16 24.40 -5.61
N GLU A 427 18.35 24.49 -5.01
CA GLU A 427 19.31 25.59 -5.20
C GLU A 427 20.08 25.56 -6.53
N SER A 428 19.84 24.55 -7.39
CA SER A 428 20.59 24.27 -8.61
C SER A 428 19.70 23.86 -9.79
N ILE A 429 19.58 24.75 -10.77
CA ILE A 429 18.85 24.50 -12.03
C ILE A 429 19.66 23.78 -13.13
N ASN A 430 20.75 23.08 -12.79
CA ASN A 430 21.66 22.45 -13.77
C ASN A 430 21.01 21.33 -14.61
N GLU A 431 19.84 20.88 -14.20
CA GLU A 431 19.01 19.89 -14.86
C GLU A 431 18.07 20.46 -15.93
N TRP A 432 18.12 21.77 -16.16
CA TRP A 432 17.39 22.46 -17.21
C TRP A 432 18.31 22.80 -18.38
N GLY A 433 17.84 22.52 -19.59
CA GLY A 433 18.55 22.79 -20.83
C GLY A 433 17.78 23.72 -21.77
N TYR A 434 18.46 24.14 -22.84
CA TYR A 434 17.87 25.01 -23.88
C TYR A 434 16.59 24.43 -24.51
N ASN A 435 16.48 23.11 -24.62
CA ASN A 435 15.33 22.44 -25.21
C ASN A 435 14.08 22.45 -24.32
N ASP A 436 14.22 22.81 -23.04
CA ASP A 436 13.11 22.87 -22.09
C ASP A 436 12.41 24.24 -22.12
N ILE A 437 13.02 25.26 -22.75
CA ILE A 437 12.48 26.61 -22.83
C ILE A 437 11.21 26.60 -23.70
N LEU A 438 10.07 26.89 -23.07
CA LEU A 438 8.78 27.01 -23.72
C LEU A 438 8.55 28.42 -24.29
N GLY A 439 9.07 29.45 -23.63
CA GLY A 439 9.00 30.82 -24.11
C GLY A 439 9.85 31.80 -23.31
N SER A 440 10.12 32.95 -23.92
CA SER A 440 10.85 34.07 -23.32
C SER A 440 10.20 35.39 -23.70
N ASN A 441 10.08 36.31 -22.75
CA ASN A 441 9.65 37.68 -23.02
C ASN A 441 10.11 38.64 -21.91
N ASN A 442 10.57 39.84 -22.28
CA ASN A 442 10.90 40.92 -21.34
C ASN A 442 11.76 40.52 -20.13
N GLY A 443 12.73 39.61 -20.33
CA GLY A 443 13.61 39.15 -19.25
C GLY A 443 13.00 38.07 -18.35
N VAL A 444 11.88 37.48 -18.76
CA VAL A 444 11.30 36.27 -18.18
C VAL A 444 11.57 35.12 -19.13
N ASN A 445 12.02 33.97 -18.62
CA ASN A 445 12.00 32.68 -19.32
C ASN A 445 11.06 31.74 -18.59
N LEU A 446 10.30 30.96 -19.37
CA LEU A 446 9.50 29.85 -18.87
C LEU A 446 10.00 28.57 -19.54
N SER A 447 10.42 27.61 -18.72
CA SER A 447 10.79 26.27 -19.14
C SER A 447 9.85 25.24 -18.55
N MET A 448 9.68 24.10 -19.24
CA MET A 448 8.75 23.05 -18.85
C MET A 448 9.22 21.67 -19.28
N LYS A 449 9.09 20.68 -18.39
CA LYS A 449 9.30 19.24 -18.65
C LYS A 449 8.33 18.41 -17.82
N TYR A 450 8.31 17.09 -18.01
CA TYR A 450 7.47 16.19 -17.22
C TYR A 450 8.00 14.76 -17.19
N ASP A 451 7.49 13.98 -16.25
CA ASP A 451 7.76 12.55 -16.14
C ASP A 451 6.54 11.77 -15.63
N GLU A 452 6.79 10.55 -15.16
CA GLU A 452 5.78 9.63 -14.64
C GLU A 452 5.04 10.13 -13.38
N LYS A 453 5.45 11.24 -12.73
CA LYS A 453 4.84 11.73 -11.49
C LYS A 453 4.43 13.20 -11.55
N TYR A 454 5.22 14.04 -12.23
CA TYR A 454 5.08 15.49 -12.14
C TYR A 454 5.16 16.20 -13.50
N LEU A 455 4.49 17.36 -13.58
CA LEU A 455 4.86 18.46 -14.46
C LEU A 455 5.87 19.36 -13.75
N TYR A 456 6.96 19.72 -14.41
CA TYR A 456 7.97 20.62 -13.87
C TYR A 456 7.95 21.94 -14.62
N PHE A 457 8.17 23.03 -13.90
CA PHE A 457 8.34 24.36 -14.47
C PHE A 457 9.56 25.04 -13.85
N LEU A 458 10.22 25.87 -14.67
CA LEU A 458 11.24 26.80 -14.21
C LEU A 458 10.89 28.19 -14.77
N VAL A 459 10.75 29.16 -13.88
CA VAL A 459 10.54 30.57 -14.22
C VAL A 459 11.80 31.32 -13.84
N GLU A 460 12.54 31.81 -14.83
CA GLU A 460 13.73 32.64 -14.59
C GLU A 460 13.41 34.10 -14.89
N LEU A 461 13.92 34.98 -14.04
CA LEU A 461 13.86 36.42 -14.19
C LEU A 461 15.27 36.99 -14.38
N ASN A 462 15.38 38.07 -15.14
CA ASN A 462 16.60 38.86 -15.28
C ASN A 462 16.88 39.77 -14.07
N LYS A 463 15.99 39.77 -13.07
CA LYS A 463 16.08 40.53 -11.83
C LYS A 463 15.72 39.60 -10.65
N PRO A 464 16.20 39.91 -9.43
CA PRO A 464 15.73 39.24 -8.22
C PRO A 464 14.20 39.31 -8.07
N ILE A 465 13.62 38.26 -7.49
CA ILE A 465 12.21 38.15 -7.09
C ILE A 465 12.05 38.83 -5.73
N ASP A 466 11.26 39.89 -5.68
CA ASP A 466 10.96 40.59 -4.42
C ASP A 466 9.91 39.82 -3.59
N GLU A 467 9.83 40.07 -2.28
CA GLU A 467 8.95 39.30 -1.38
C GLU A 467 7.47 39.38 -1.72
N GLN A 468 7.06 40.52 -2.27
CA GLN A 468 5.68 40.83 -2.61
C GLN A 468 5.37 40.52 -4.09
N ASP A 469 6.37 40.13 -4.89
CA ASP A 469 6.17 39.72 -6.27
C ASP A 469 5.32 38.44 -6.32
N ARG A 470 4.44 38.34 -7.32
CA ARG A 470 3.65 37.14 -7.58
C ARG A 470 3.90 36.63 -8.99
N VAL A 471 4.05 35.32 -9.09
CA VAL A 471 4.21 34.60 -10.35
C VAL A 471 2.97 33.73 -10.56
N TYR A 472 2.30 33.90 -11.69
CA TYR A 472 1.11 33.15 -12.06
C TYR A 472 1.41 32.32 -13.31
N ILE A 473 1.37 31.00 -13.20
CA ILE A 473 1.44 30.10 -14.36
C ILE A 473 0.01 29.68 -14.70
N ASP A 474 -0.45 30.03 -15.90
CA ASP A 474 -1.78 29.69 -16.40
C ASP A 474 -1.75 28.43 -17.27
N LEU A 475 -2.66 27.49 -17.01
CA LEU A 475 -2.76 26.20 -17.69
C LEU A 475 -4.15 26.02 -18.32
N ASP A 476 -4.17 25.92 -19.65
CA ASP A 476 -5.30 25.44 -20.46
C ASP A 476 -5.08 23.95 -20.72
N VAL A 477 -5.89 23.13 -20.04
CA VAL A 477 -5.75 21.67 -19.99
C VAL A 477 -6.89 21.00 -20.76
N THR A 478 -8.13 21.45 -20.55
CA THR A 478 -9.31 20.82 -21.16
C THR A 478 -9.99 21.75 -22.14
N PRO A 479 -10.36 21.26 -23.34
CA PRO A 479 -11.08 22.09 -24.31
C PRO A 479 -12.55 22.34 -23.90
N ASN A 480 -12.99 21.82 -22.75
CA ASN A 480 -14.40 21.77 -22.35
C ASN A 480 -14.79 22.77 -21.26
N SER A 481 -13.84 23.46 -20.62
CA SER A 481 -14.08 24.46 -19.57
C SER A 481 -13.05 25.60 -19.65
N GLY A 482 -12.89 26.33 -18.54
CA GLY A 482 -11.93 27.42 -18.42
C GLY A 482 -12.50 28.79 -18.78
N VAL A 483 -11.74 29.81 -18.43
CA VAL A 483 -12.04 31.22 -18.69
C VAL A 483 -10.79 31.99 -19.08
N ASN A 484 -10.93 33.03 -19.89
CA ASN A 484 -9.80 33.84 -20.35
C ASN A 484 -9.46 35.03 -19.42
N LYS A 485 -10.06 35.09 -18.22
CA LYS A 485 -9.79 36.14 -17.23
C LYS A 485 -10.06 35.68 -15.81
N TYR A 486 -9.32 36.27 -14.88
CA TYR A 486 -9.54 36.12 -13.44
C TYR A 486 -9.45 37.51 -12.77
N ASN A 487 -10.60 38.15 -12.58
CA ASN A 487 -10.67 39.56 -12.15
C ASN A 487 -10.11 39.79 -10.74
N GLU A 488 -10.30 38.83 -9.83
CA GLU A 488 -9.83 38.95 -8.43
C GLU A 488 -8.31 39.16 -8.37
N LYS A 489 -7.56 38.52 -9.27
CA LYS A 489 -6.11 38.70 -9.41
C LYS A 489 -5.74 39.61 -10.57
N GLY A 490 -6.71 40.20 -11.28
CA GLY A 490 -6.50 41.06 -12.46
C GLY A 490 -5.70 40.38 -13.57
N LEU A 491 -6.00 39.13 -13.90
CA LEU A 491 -5.32 38.35 -14.93
C LEU A 491 -6.18 38.23 -16.19
N THR A 492 -5.53 38.17 -17.35
CA THR A 492 -6.16 37.96 -18.66
C THR A 492 -5.26 37.07 -19.50
N PHE A 493 -5.88 36.17 -20.25
CA PHE A 493 -5.22 35.08 -20.95
C PHE A 493 -5.63 35.04 -22.43
N GLU A 494 -4.78 34.50 -23.29
CA GLU A 494 -5.11 34.31 -24.71
C GLU A 494 -6.07 33.14 -24.94
N ASN A 495 -6.02 32.13 -24.06
CA ASN A 495 -6.86 30.93 -24.09
C ASN A 495 -7.79 30.88 -22.86
N ASN A 496 -8.76 29.95 -22.88
CA ASN A 496 -9.52 29.61 -21.68
C ASN A 496 -8.63 28.78 -20.75
N VAL A 497 -8.46 29.25 -19.52
CA VAL A 497 -7.56 28.66 -18.52
C VAL A 497 -8.38 27.88 -17.49
N ASP A 498 -7.94 26.66 -17.20
CA ASP A 498 -8.56 25.77 -16.23
C ASP A 498 -7.82 25.76 -14.90
N PHE A 499 -6.51 25.99 -14.88
CA PHE A 499 -5.73 26.04 -13.65
C PHE A 499 -4.79 27.24 -13.60
N ILE A 500 -4.60 27.78 -12.40
CA ILE A 500 -3.63 28.84 -12.13
C ILE A 500 -2.73 28.36 -10.99
N ILE A 501 -1.43 28.31 -11.24
CA ILE A 501 -0.42 28.13 -10.19
C ILE A 501 -0.04 29.54 -9.72
N ASP A 502 -0.48 29.91 -8.52
CA ASP A 502 -0.23 31.20 -7.89
C ASP A 502 0.94 31.07 -6.92
N LEU A 503 2.08 31.68 -7.24
CA LEU A 503 3.36 31.53 -6.53
C LEU A 503 3.81 32.85 -5.91
N GLY A 504 4.32 32.76 -4.69
CA GLY A 504 5.07 33.79 -3.97
C GLY A 504 5.87 33.16 -2.83
N LYS A 505 6.46 33.98 -1.93
CA LYS A 505 7.18 33.46 -0.76
C LYS A 505 6.28 32.73 0.24
N GLU A 506 5.01 33.15 0.31
CA GLU A 506 3.98 32.56 1.15
C GLU A 506 2.67 32.38 0.37
N ASP A 507 1.78 31.53 0.88
CA ASP A 507 0.44 31.28 0.33
C ASP A 507 0.44 30.90 -1.17
N SER A 508 1.44 30.12 -1.58
CA SER A 508 1.51 29.54 -2.93
C SER A 508 0.52 28.38 -3.07
N LYS A 509 -0.22 28.33 -4.18
CA LYS A 509 -1.26 27.31 -4.39
C LYS A 509 -1.61 27.09 -5.86
N VAL A 510 -2.15 25.91 -6.15
CA VAL A 510 -2.86 25.61 -7.39
C VAL A 510 -4.34 25.89 -7.20
N LEU A 511 -4.88 26.72 -8.09
CA LEU A 511 -6.29 27.02 -8.21
C LEU A 511 -6.86 26.34 -9.45
N VAL A 512 -8.12 25.92 -9.37
CA VAL A 512 -8.88 25.29 -10.47
C VAL A 512 -10.08 26.14 -10.82
N HIS A 513 -10.39 26.26 -12.11
CA HIS A 513 -11.61 26.88 -12.59
C HIS A 513 -12.79 26.19 -11.94
N GLU A 514 -13.71 26.95 -11.34
CA GLU A 514 -14.74 26.39 -10.46
C GLU A 514 -15.64 25.35 -11.14
N TYR A 515 -15.83 25.45 -12.46
CA TYR A 515 -16.57 24.45 -13.26
C TYR A 515 -15.80 23.13 -13.45
N TYR A 516 -14.48 23.14 -13.32
CA TYR A 516 -13.61 21.97 -13.44
C TYR A 516 -13.11 21.46 -12.08
N ASP A 517 -13.65 21.97 -10.98
CA ASP A 517 -13.36 21.52 -9.62
C ASP A 517 -14.08 20.20 -9.31
N THR A 518 -13.32 19.09 -9.28
CA THR A 518 -13.85 17.76 -8.98
C THR A 518 -14.41 17.65 -7.56
N PHE A 519 -13.83 18.36 -6.60
CA PHE A 519 -14.26 18.31 -5.20
C PHE A 519 -15.64 18.96 -5.06
N LYS A 520 -15.81 20.15 -5.65
CA LYS A 520 -17.11 20.83 -5.68
C LYS A 520 -18.18 19.97 -6.34
N PHE A 521 -17.86 19.26 -7.41
CA PHE A 521 -18.80 18.30 -8.00
C PHE A 521 -19.15 17.15 -7.07
N ILE A 522 -18.16 16.52 -6.42
CA ILE A 522 -18.38 15.39 -5.50
C ILE A 522 -19.29 15.78 -4.34
N GLU A 523 -19.05 16.93 -3.69
CA GLU A 523 -19.87 17.40 -2.56
C GLU A 523 -21.33 17.64 -2.96
N ASN A 524 -21.56 18.02 -4.21
CA ASN A 524 -22.85 18.44 -4.71
C ASN A 524 -23.55 17.40 -5.60
N ARG A 525 -22.89 16.27 -5.88
CA ARG A 525 -23.33 15.28 -6.87
C ARG A 525 -24.75 14.78 -6.62
N ASN A 526 -25.11 14.52 -5.35
CA ASN A 526 -26.44 14.03 -5.02
C ASN A 526 -27.53 15.08 -5.24
N GLU A 527 -27.25 16.35 -4.94
CA GLU A 527 -28.19 17.45 -5.18
C GLU A 527 -28.37 17.74 -6.67
N LEU A 528 -27.26 17.72 -7.43
CA LEU A 528 -27.26 17.90 -8.88
C LEU A 528 -28.06 16.82 -9.63
N LYS A 529 -28.16 15.58 -9.10
CA LYS A 529 -29.03 14.53 -9.67
C LYS A 529 -30.50 14.88 -9.57
N VAL A 530 -30.88 15.59 -8.51
CA VAL A 530 -32.28 15.95 -8.22
C VAL A 530 -32.65 17.23 -8.96
N ASP A 531 -31.76 18.22 -8.94
CA ASP A 531 -31.96 19.50 -9.62
C ASP A 531 -30.62 20.12 -10.02
N PRO A 532 -30.23 20.03 -11.31
CA PRO A 532 -28.99 20.59 -11.81
C PRO A 532 -28.83 22.10 -11.61
N ASN A 533 -29.92 22.84 -11.36
CA ASN A 533 -29.88 24.30 -11.18
C ASN A 533 -29.63 24.73 -9.74
N LYS A 534 -29.55 23.80 -8.78
CA LYS A 534 -29.40 24.13 -7.35
C LYS A 534 -28.04 24.72 -6.98
N ILE A 535 -27.03 24.49 -7.79
CA ILE A 535 -25.67 24.95 -7.52
C ILE A 535 -25.27 25.97 -8.55
N ASP A 536 -24.85 27.14 -8.07
CA ASP A 536 -24.28 28.22 -8.88
C ASP A 536 -22.84 27.85 -9.27
N VAL A 537 -22.69 26.96 -10.25
CA VAL A 537 -21.42 26.68 -10.92
C VAL A 537 -21.61 26.95 -12.41
N GLN A 538 -20.98 28.01 -12.89
CA GLN A 538 -21.16 28.50 -14.25
C GLN A 538 -20.02 28.05 -15.14
N LYS A 539 -20.35 27.44 -16.28
CA LYS A 539 -19.37 26.98 -17.27
C LYS A 539 -18.41 28.05 -17.75
N ASN A 540 -18.88 29.30 -17.82
CA ASN A 540 -18.07 30.47 -18.20
C ASN A 540 -17.87 31.44 -17.02
N GLY A 541 -18.07 30.97 -15.78
CA GLY A 541 -17.90 31.78 -14.59
C GLY A 541 -16.43 32.08 -14.32
N GLU A 542 -16.10 33.30 -13.91
CA GLU A 542 -14.71 33.78 -13.75
C GLU A 542 -14.11 33.48 -12.37
N ARG A 543 -14.64 32.44 -11.70
CA ARG A 543 -14.21 32.02 -10.37
C ARG A 543 -13.21 30.87 -10.46
N PHE A 544 -12.20 30.93 -9.60
CA PHE A 544 -11.27 29.85 -9.35
C PHE A 544 -11.39 29.42 -7.89
N SER A 545 -11.39 28.11 -7.66
CA SER A 545 -11.46 27.46 -6.35
C SER A 545 -10.10 26.91 -5.96
N VAL A 546 -9.89 26.73 -4.66
CA VAL A 546 -8.76 25.93 -4.16
C VAL A 546 -9.01 24.45 -4.41
N VAL A 547 -7.98 23.71 -4.85
CA VAL A 547 -8.10 22.26 -5.07
C VAL A 547 -8.15 21.54 -3.72
N ARG A 548 -9.18 20.71 -3.51
CA ARG A 548 -9.37 19.95 -2.27
C ARG A 548 -9.55 18.46 -2.52
N LEU A 549 -9.22 17.66 -1.51
CA LEU A 549 -9.58 16.24 -1.47
C LEU A 549 -10.24 15.90 -0.12
N PRO A 550 -11.19 14.95 -0.09
CA PRO A 550 -11.67 14.39 1.16
C PRO A 550 -10.51 13.74 1.93
N SER A 551 -10.35 14.08 3.21
CA SER A 551 -9.41 13.43 4.13
C SER A 551 -10.11 12.49 5.11
N LYS A 552 -11.40 12.73 5.37
CA LYS A 552 -12.22 11.87 6.22
C LYS A 552 -13.68 11.93 5.81
N GLU A 553 -14.34 10.77 5.77
CA GLU A 553 -15.78 10.70 5.52
C GLU A 553 -16.59 11.03 6.77
N LYS A 554 -17.81 11.53 6.56
CA LYS A 554 -18.77 11.71 7.64
C LYS A 554 -19.16 10.33 8.16
N SER A 555 -19.01 10.11 9.46
CA SER A 555 -19.36 8.83 10.09
C SER A 555 -20.21 9.03 11.33
N TYR A 556 -20.99 8.01 11.66
CA TYR A 556 -21.79 7.96 12.88
C TYR A 556 -21.22 6.91 13.81
N SER A 557 -20.89 7.32 15.04
CA SER A 557 -20.51 6.38 16.09
C SER A 557 -21.76 5.97 16.85
N GLU A 558 -22.15 4.70 16.73
CA GLU A 558 -23.27 4.15 17.53
C GLU A 558 -22.92 4.04 19.01
N VAL A 559 -21.63 3.91 19.36
CA VAL A 559 -21.15 3.77 20.74
C VAL A 559 -21.31 5.09 21.50
N THR A 560 -20.87 6.19 20.89
CA THR A 560 -20.96 7.52 21.49
C THR A 560 -22.26 8.24 21.12
N ASN A 561 -23.04 7.68 20.20
CA ASN A 561 -24.27 8.26 19.67
C ASN A 561 -24.04 9.68 19.09
N THR A 562 -22.92 9.87 18.39
CA THR A 562 -22.48 11.16 17.83
C THR A 562 -22.01 11.03 16.39
N PHE A 563 -22.24 12.07 15.58
CA PHE A 563 -21.63 12.20 14.27
C PHE A 563 -20.20 12.75 14.38
N LYS A 564 -19.32 12.24 13.52
CA LYS A 564 -18.05 12.88 13.17
C LYS A 564 -18.22 13.48 11.78
N ASP A 565 -18.01 14.77 11.66
CA ASP A 565 -18.13 15.45 10.38
C ASP A 565 -17.04 15.03 9.39
N ALA A 566 -17.37 15.11 8.10
CA ALA A 566 -16.40 14.93 7.04
C ALA A 566 -15.32 16.01 7.13
N LYS A 567 -14.11 15.67 6.73
CA LYS A 567 -12.99 16.61 6.61
C LYS A 567 -12.43 16.56 5.19
N SER A 568 -11.98 17.71 4.73
CA SER A 568 -11.27 17.87 3.47
C SER A 568 -10.04 18.72 3.67
N TYR A 569 -9.04 18.51 2.82
CA TYR A 569 -7.78 19.24 2.86
C TYR A 569 -7.54 19.99 1.55
N GLU A 570 -6.96 21.18 1.64
CA GLU A 570 -6.50 21.97 0.49
C GLU A 570 -5.20 21.38 -0.08
N THR A 571 -5.33 20.36 -0.93
CA THR A 571 -4.19 19.73 -1.59
C THR A 571 -3.53 20.62 -2.65
N GLY A 572 -4.22 21.68 -3.08
CA GLY A 572 -3.66 22.72 -3.96
C GLY A 572 -2.57 23.57 -3.29
N LYS A 573 -2.49 23.63 -1.95
CA LYS A 573 -1.51 24.45 -1.23
C LYS A 573 -0.08 23.94 -1.43
N LEU A 574 0.79 24.76 -2.01
CA LEU A 574 2.17 24.37 -2.36
C LEU A 574 3.14 24.58 -1.19
N VAL A 575 4.11 23.68 -1.07
CA VAL A 575 5.12 23.66 -0.02
C VAL A 575 6.44 24.17 -0.57
N LEU A 576 6.94 25.25 0.02
CA LEU A 576 8.27 25.77 -0.23
C LEU A 576 9.29 24.88 0.49
N GLY A 577 10.34 24.45 -0.22
CA GLY A 577 11.43 23.70 0.40
C GLY A 577 12.36 23.07 -0.63
N ASN A 578 13.44 22.48 -0.14
CA ASN A 578 14.40 21.78 -0.97
C ASN A 578 13.94 20.33 -1.19
N GLY A 579 13.59 19.98 -2.42
CA GLY A 579 13.12 18.66 -2.80
C GLY A 579 14.24 17.65 -3.10
N ASN A 580 15.52 18.03 -3.02
CA ASN A 580 16.63 17.17 -3.35
C ASN A 580 17.02 16.27 -2.16
N PRO A 581 16.94 14.93 -2.30
CA PRO A 581 17.21 13.98 -1.20
C PRO A 581 18.68 13.98 -0.73
N LYS A 582 19.59 14.68 -1.41
CA LYS A 582 20.98 14.86 -0.99
C LYS A 582 21.21 16.12 -0.14
N SER A 583 20.21 16.98 -0.02
CA SER A 583 20.28 18.21 0.78
C SER A 583 20.09 17.92 2.27
N GLU A 584 20.78 18.67 3.14
CA GLU A 584 20.51 18.63 4.59
C GLU A 584 19.15 19.24 4.95
N GLU A 585 18.60 20.09 4.08
CA GLU A 585 17.28 20.72 4.22
C GLU A 585 16.20 19.98 3.42
N PHE A 586 16.44 18.71 3.06
CA PHE A 586 15.50 17.93 2.27
C PHE A 586 14.10 17.91 2.88
N ASN A 587 13.11 18.17 2.03
CA ASN A 587 11.70 18.06 2.33
C ASN A 587 11.03 17.27 1.22
N SER A 588 10.67 16.02 1.52
CA SER A 588 10.08 15.07 0.57
C SER A 588 8.75 15.54 -0.05
N VAL A 589 8.08 16.54 0.54
CA VAL A 589 6.81 17.08 0.03
C VAL A 589 6.94 18.48 -0.57
N ALA A 590 8.17 19.01 -0.70
CA ALA A 590 8.41 20.29 -1.34
C ALA A 590 7.94 20.25 -2.81
N ASP A 591 7.16 21.26 -3.21
CA ASP A 591 6.71 21.41 -4.60
C ASP A 591 7.50 22.46 -5.33
N TYR A 592 8.04 23.46 -4.63
CA TYR A 592 8.74 24.56 -5.28
C TYR A 592 9.86 25.12 -4.41
N TYR A 593 10.81 25.73 -5.08
CA TYR A 593 11.93 26.44 -4.49
C TYR A 593 12.06 27.81 -5.16
N ILE A 594 12.34 28.83 -4.35
CA ILE A 594 12.61 30.20 -4.82
C ILE A 594 14.06 30.51 -4.51
N ASN A 595 14.84 30.85 -5.53
CA ASN A 595 16.22 31.27 -5.37
C ASN A 595 16.46 32.54 -6.16
N ASN A 596 16.77 33.65 -5.45
CA ASN A 596 17.11 34.96 -5.98
C ASN A 596 16.29 35.39 -7.22
N ASN A 597 16.67 34.94 -8.42
CA ASN A 597 16.06 35.29 -9.69
C ASN A 597 15.31 34.15 -10.41
N TYR A 598 15.04 33.01 -9.78
CA TYR A 598 14.23 31.93 -10.37
C TYR A 598 13.28 31.25 -9.37
N ILE A 599 12.23 30.64 -9.91
CA ILE A 599 11.35 29.72 -9.21
C ILE A 599 11.32 28.39 -9.96
N GLU A 600 11.67 27.32 -9.27
CA GLU A 600 11.58 25.95 -9.79
C GLU A 600 10.46 25.21 -9.06
N LEU A 601 9.67 24.43 -9.80
CA LEU A 601 8.53 23.73 -9.21
C LEU A 601 8.18 22.43 -9.92
N ARG A 602 7.55 21.52 -9.17
CA ARG A 602 6.95 20.25 -9.61
C ARG A 602 5.49 20.19 -9.17
N ILE A 603 4.59 19.81 -10.08
CA ILE A 603 3.15 19.78 -9.86
C ILE A 603 2.62 18.38 -10.20
N PRO A 604 2.01 17.67 -9.23
CA PRO A 604 1.45 16.35 -9.49
C PRO A 604 0.40 16.37 -10.61
N TRP A 605 0.45 15.40 -11.52
CA TRP A 605 -0.57 15.23 -12.56
C TRP A 605 -2.00 15.18 -11.98
N GLY A 606 -2.17 14.50 -10.84
CA GLY A 606 -3.46 14.38 -10.16
C GLY A 606 -4.05 15.70 -9.65
N LEU A 607 -3.24 16.75 -9.43
CA LEU A 607 -3.77 18.09 -9.08
C LEU A 607 -4.43 18.79 -10.27
N LEU A 608 -4.09 18.37 -11.49
CA LEU A 608 -4.50 19.00 -12.74
C LEU A 608 -5.57 18.15 -13.47
N ASN A 609 -6.27 17.29 -12.73
CA ASN A 609 -7.31 16.40 -13.24
C ASN A 609 -6.85 15.46 -14.37
N PHE A 610 -5.57 15.06 -14.39
CA PHE A 610 -5.12 13.96 -15.24
C PHE A 610 -5.57 12.63 -14.64
N LYS A 611 -6.35 11.85 -15.41
CA LYS A 611 -6.73 10.49 -15.03
C LYS A 611 -5.63 9.48 -15.30
N ASP A 612 -4.85 9.71 -16.36
CA ASP A 612 -3.73 8.86 -16.76
C ASP A 612 -2.82 9.64 -17.72
N PRO A 613 -1.70 10.21 -17.22
CA PRO A 613 -0.78 10.95 -18.08
C PRO A 613 -0.05 10.04 -19.08
N SER A 614 0.08 8.72 -18.80
CA SER A 614 0.70 7.74 -19.71
C SER A 614 -0.04 7.64 -21.05
N THR A 615 -1.35 7.84 -21.05
CA THR A 615 -2.18 7.86 -22.25
C THR A 615 -2.67 9.26 -22.64
N LYS A 616 -2.18 10.30 -21.96
CA LYS A 616 -2.57 11.70 -22.12
C LYS A 616 -4.06 11.93 -21.84
N SER A 617 -4.58 11.23 -20.84
CA SER A 617 -5.99 11.23 -20.47
C SER A 617 -6.26 12.14 -19.28
N ILE A 618 -7.17 13.08 -19.46
CA ILE A 618 -7.72 13.97 -18.42
C ILE A 618 -9.15 13.56 -18.08
N ILE A 619 -9.70 14.13 -17.00
CA ILE A 619 -11.12 14.02 -16.67
C ILE A 619 -11.93 14.83 -17.71
N ASP A 620 -12.98 14.25 -18.28
CA ASP A 620 -13.88 14.93 -19.23
C ASP A 620 -14.89 15.86 -18.50
N ASP A 621 -15.83 16.43 -19.25
CA ASP A 621 -16.90 17.31 -18.76
C ASP A 621 -17.90 16.53 -17.87
N PHE A 622 -17.55 16.35 -16.59
CA PHE A 622 -18.32 15.57 -15.62
C PHE A 622 -19.68 16.18 -15.27
N TYR A 623 -19.92 17.47 -15.58
CA TYR A 623 -21.25 18.07 -15.50
C TYR A 623 -22.18 17.62 -16.64
N LYS A 624 -21.63 17.22 -17.79
CA LYS A 624 -22.40 16.63 -18.89
C LYS A 624 -22.63 15.13 -18.73
N THR A 625 -21.61 14.39 -18.32
CA THR A 625 -21.66 12.92 -18.25
C THR A 625 -22.17 12.41 -16.91
N PHE A 626 -22.11 13.25 -15.86
CA PHE A 626 -22.44 12.88 -14.49
C PHE A 626 -21.52 11.79 -13.90
N SER A 627 -20.35 11.63 -14.51
CA SER A 627 -19.29 10.66 -14.21
C SER A 627 -17.93 11.28 -14.51
N PHE A 628 -16.87 10.76 -13.90
CA PHE A 628 -15.50 11.14 -14.23
C PHE A 628 -14.98 10.33 -15.42
N ASP A 629 -15.57 10.53 -16.60
CA ASP A 629 -15.10 9.87 -17.83
C ASP A 629 -13.74 10.43 -18.24
N SER A 630 -13.00 9.68 -19.07
CA SER A 630 -11.68 10.10 -19.55
C SER A 630 -11.75 10.73 -20.94
N LYS A 631 -10.99 11.80 -21.16
CA LYS A 631 -10.76 12.42 -22.47
C LYS A 631 -9.28 12.49 -22.79
N LYS A 632 -8.90 12.12 -24.02
CA LYS A 632 -7.51 12.28 -24.49
C LYS A 632 -7.26 13.70 -24.99
N ILE A 633 -6.09 14.22 -24.66
CA ILE A 633 -5.54 15.46 -25.18
C ILE A 633 -4.14 15.23 -25.77
N ASP A 634 -3.69 16.11 -26.65
CA ASP A 634 -2.37 16.02 -27.28
C ASP A 634 -1.38 17.07 -26.78
N TYR A 635 -1.89 18.11 -26.11
CA TYR A 635 -1.11 19.24 -25.64
C TYR A 635 -1.87 19.96 -24.52
N ILE A 636 -1.14 20.77 -23.78
CA ILE A 636 -1.67 21.82 -22.90
C ILE A 636 -1.10 23.16 -23.35
N ASN A 637 -1.77 24.28 -23.07
CA ASN A 637 -1.18 25.59 -23.27
C ASN A 637 -0.77 26.20 -21.93
N VAL A 638 0.42 26.78 -21.88
CA VAL A 638 1.01 27.32 -20.65
C VAL A 638 1.47 28.76 -20.88
N GLY A 639 1.00 29.68 -20.04
CA GLY A 639 1.48 31.06 -19.98
C GLY A 639 2.06 31.38 -18.61
N VAL A 640 2.80 32.49 -18.50
CA VAL A 640 3.24 33.01 -17.20
C VAL A 640 3.07 34.53 -17.13
N THR A 641 2.56 35.01 -15.99
CA THR A 641 2.45 36.43 -15.67
C THR A 641 3.19 36.72 -14.37
N ILE A 642 4.12 37.66 -14.43
CA ILE A 642 4.82 38.21 -13.26
C ILE A 642 4.14 39.52 -12.91
N LYS A 643 3.75 39.70 -11.65
CA LYS A 643 3.25 40.97 -11.12
C LYS A 643 4.17 41.46 -10.03
N ASN A 644 4.68 42.68 -10.21
CA ASN A 644 5.49 43.33 -9.21
C ASN A 644 4.67 44.29 -8.33
N ASN A 645 5.32 44.77 -7.28
CA ASN A 645 4.70 45.62 -6.24
C ASN A 645 4.22 46.97 -6.77
N ASN A 646 4.78 47.41 -7.90
CA ASN A 646 4.43 48.68 -8.55
C ASN A 646 3.22 48.52 -9.49
N GLY A 647 2.65 47.32 -9.60
CA GLY A 647 1.53 47.02 -10.49
C GLY A 647 1.93 46.82 -11.95
N GLU A 648 3.23 46.79 -12.26
CA GLU A 648 3.70 46.42 -13.59
C GLU A 648 3.60 44.90 -13.76
N SER A 649 3.23 44.48 -14.98
CA SER A 649 3.14 43.08 -15.32
C SER A 649 4.02 42.72 -16.51
N SER A 650 4.71 41.59 -16.42
CA SER A 650 5.39 40.96 -17.55
C SER A 650 4.70 39.65 -17.86
N ARG A 651 4.41 39.38 -19.12
CA ARG A 651 3.70 38.17 -19.55
C ARG A 651 4.44 37.45 -20.66
N ILE A 652 4.56 36.14 -20.53
CA ILE A 652 4.79 35.23 -21.65
C ILE A 652 3.40 34.69 -22.02
N ALA A 653 2.91 35.06 -23.22
CA ALA A 653 1.63 34.59 -23.73
C ALA A 653 1.59 33.06 -23.83
N SER A 654 0.42 32.46 -23.69
CA SER A 654 0.28 31.01 -23.61
C SER A 654 0.89 30.31 -24.83
N LYS A 655 1.73 29.29 -24.57
CA LYS A 655 2.41 28.47 -25.58
C LYS A 655 1.96 27.02 -25.49
N ARG A 656 1.80 26.39 -26.65
CA ARG A 656 1.47 24.97 -26.75
C ARG A 656 2.67 24.12 -26.33
N PHE A 657 2.43 23.20 -25.39
CA PHE A 657 3.35 22.16 -24.98
C PHE A 657 2.76 20.78 -25.32
N ASN A 658 3.41 20.04 -26.21
CA ASN A 658 2.91 18.75 -26.69
C ASN A 658 3.20 17.63 -25.67
N LEU A 659 2.20 16.79 -25.42
CA LEU A 659 2.32 15.63 -24.54
C LEU A 659 2.68 14.37 -25.35
N THR A 660 3.49 13.51 -24.76
CA THR A 660 3.88 12.21 -25.30
C THR A 660 3.43 11.11 -24.36
N SER A 661 2.94 10.00 -24.94
CA SER A 661 2.51 8.84 -24.19
C SER A 661 3.67 7.92 -23.85
N TRP A 662 3.55 7.16 -22.77
CA TRP A 662 4.46 6.06 -22.45
C TRP A 662 3.70 4.77 -22.12
N VAL A 663 4.36 3.65 -22.38
CA VAL A 663 3.85 2.29 -22.10
C VAL A 663 4.62 1.65 -20.95
N LYS A 664 5.92 1.90 -20.85
CA LYS A 664 6.76 1.42 -19.75
C LYS A 664 7.26 2.65 -18.98
N PRO A 665 6.96 2.77 -17.67
CA PRO A 665 7.50 3.86 -16.88
C PRO A 665 9.00 3.70 -16.70
N LYS A 666 9.70 4.83 -16.66
CA LYS A 666 11.06 4.94 -16.17
C LYS A 666 11.03 5.19 -14.67
N TYR A 667 11.93 4.54 -13.96
CA TYR A 667 12.07 4.72 -12.53
C TYR A 667 13.43 4.20 -12.05
N HIS A 668 13.80 4.66 -10.87
CA HIS A 668 14.90 4.14 -10.08
C HIS A 668 14.48 4.02 -8.61
N GLU A 669 15.26 3.28 -7.84
CA GLU A 669 14.97 2.98 -6.45
C GLU A 669 15.75 3.93 -5.52
N ARG A 670 15.09 4.47 -4.49
CA ARG A 670 15.73 5.29 -3.44
C ARG A 670 15.22 4.90 -2.06
N LEU A 671 16.14 4.68 -1.11
CA LEU A 671 15.79 4.53 0.31
C LEU A 671 15.34 5.88 0.88
N LYS A 672 14.20 5.87 1.57
CA LYS A 672 13.62 7.07 2.19
C LYS A 672 14.36 7.50 3.45
N GLU A 673 14.20 8.75 3.90
CA GLU A 673 14.75 9.19 5.19
C GLU A 673 14.29 8.28 6.35
N SER A 674 13.03 7.83 6.30
CA SER A 674 12.44 6.91 7.29
C SER A 674 13.22 5.60 7.41
N TYR A 675 13.79 5.07 6.32
CA TYR A 675 14.65 3.89 6.36
C TYR A 675 15.86 4.12 7.28
N TYR A 676 16.57 5.23 7.11
CA TYR A 676 17.78 5.52 7.90
C TYR A 676 17.45 5.78 9.38
N MET A 677 16.33 6.44 9.65
CA MET A 677 15.85 6.66 11.01
C MET A 677 15.50 5.35 11.72
N LEU A 678 14.77 4.46 11.05
CA LEU A 678 14.43 3.14 11.58
C LEU A 678 15.67 2.27 11.76
N LYS A 679 16.61 2.34 10.81
CA LYS A 679 17.91 1.66 10.93
C LYS A 679 18.64 2.06 12.20
N GLU A 680 18.72 3.36 12.50
CA GLU A 680 19.33 3.83 13.74
C GLU A 680 18.60 3.26 14.97
N GLU A 681 17.27 3.37 15.00
CA GLU A 681 16.46 2.93 16.15
C GLU A 681 16.53 1.41 16.39
N PHE A 682 16.39 0.59 15.36
CA PHE A 682 16.40 -0.88 15.47
C PHE A 682 17.78 -1.46 15.82
N ASN A 683 18.84 -0.67 15.64
CA ASN A 683 20.20 -1.04 16.03
C ASN A 683 20.58 -0.55 17.45
N LYS A 684 19.69 0.16 18.16
CA LYS A 684 19.90 0.52 19.58
C LYS A 684 19.85 -0.75 20.46
N LYS A 685 20.83 -0.87 21.35
CA LYS A 685 21.00 -2.02 22.25
C LYS A 685 20.19 -1.90 23.52
#